data_AF-A0A3Q3X8V1-F1
#
_entry.id   AF-A0A3Q3X8V1-F1
#
_cell.length_a   1.000
_cell.length_b   1.000
_cell.length_c   1.000
_cell.angle_alpha   90.00
_cell.angle_beta   90.00
_cell.angle_gamma   90.00
#
_symmetry.space_group_name_H-M   'P 1'
#
loop_
_entity.id
_entity.type
_entity.pdbx_description
1 polymer ?
#
loop_
_entity_poly.entity_id
_entity_poly.type
_entity_poly.pdbx_seq_one_letter_code
_entity_poly.pdbx_strand_id
1 'polypeptide(L)'
;MVRGDCTEANMEIEGGDYKLTKQLQSGSMLIYNCPEGYYPYPALTRLCQRNGSWKPLPRRYLPQKCRLVECPDPNVLEYGNVSPPQEKYFVDNETTYECYAGYTHRGSSRRVCLPNGKWSGLENILSHDSRDDCADPGIPPGAIRTGNIFGVGDTVKYSCNRKLFLMGSSERMCLENGQWTGIEPACYYKHTYDSPLEVSQIFGSTIIDRLTDSEPVDDIQVGRQIKITKNGTLNIYIAVDISESIRDEDLNNSKDAVSKLITKISSFTVTPNYEIVFFSIDIFEVANIYRVSRWQNKPKPDQDSTEQIFNRDITVRDTDLNFVFKIFLLLWNFCPMTPKINYSFNVCLTYSVLSLTVGAYNMGEPAPTVKKIKNMVYMSPTSDDETHPREEYLDIYIFAAGREIFDEDLYPLTAGTGRRHYFRFKDISNILEVFDDIIDGDDVKGLCGLHWEYSDHIYSTRRMYPWMAFVSIGNQGRLRKCMGSLVTPQFVLTAAHCFTFEDLPEHVSNNNAKEFYDYDVALIQLTEDVSISFNVRPICIPCTQETSDALKLPGNSTCKQQDEEILLKNSLEKLNFLTRTSTVVNKKDVHAKLGDNRDACISHALQAAGITTADPKVAVTDNFLCTGGRTYFRDHIACNGDGGSAVFKDYEYRTIQVALVSWGTGKLCRAGGLVESDDSSRDFHINLFRVVPFLKTILGNNLQDDYAPLNFLKS
;
A
#
# COMPACT_ATOMS: atom_id res chain seq x y z
N MET A 1 1.99 -42.06 30.17
CA MET A 1 2.73 -40.79 30.32
C MET A 1 1.78 -39.78 30.95
N VAL A 2 2.12 -39.25 32.12
CA VAL A 2 1.27 -38.29 32.85
C VAL A 2 1.27 -36.97 32.07
N ARG A 3 0.11 -36.56 31.53
CA ARG A 3 -0.11 -35.18 31.08
C ARG A 3 -0.13 -34.32 32.34
N GLY A 4 0.87 -33.48 32.54
CA GLY A 4 0.91 -32.52 33.64
C GLY A 4 0.71 -31.11 33.10
N ASP A 5 -0.14 -30.32 33.76
CA ASP A 5 -0.27 -28.89 33.53
C ASP A 5 0.94 -28.15 34.14
N CYS A 6 1.34 -27.02 33.55
CA CYS A 6 2.41 -26.19 34.07
C CYS A 6 1.99 -25.42 35.33
N THR A 7 2.95 -24.92 36.10
CA THR A 7 2.68 -24.20 37.36
C THR A 7 2.84 -22.69 37.19
N GLU A 8 2.07 -21.88 37.91
CA GLU A 8 2.26 -20.40 37.93
C GLU A 8 3.36 -19.92 38.87
N ALA A 9 4.02 -20.84 39.59
CA ALA A 9 5.04 -20.50 40.57
C ALA A 9 6.23 -19.79 39.90
N ASN A 10 6.57 -18.59 40.39
CA ASN A 10 7.65 -17.73 39.88
C ASN A 10 7.47 -17.29 38.42
N MET A 11 6.22 -17.18 37.96
CA MET A 11 5.91 -16.66 36.63
C MET A 11 5.67 -15.16 36.59
N GLU A 12 5.45 -14.51 37.74
CA GLU A 12 5.25 -13.06 37.87
C GLU A 12 6.42 -12.26 37.26
N ILE A 13 6.11 -11.07 36.74
CA ILE A 13 7.08 -10.13 36.18
C ILE A 13 7.03 -8.80 36.93
N GLU A 14 8.19 -8.30 37.34
CA GLU A 14 8.30 -6.98 37.95
C GLU A 14 8.17 -5.88 36.88
N GLY A 15 7.25 -4.92 37.08
CA GLY A 15 7.06 -3.77 36.20
C GLY A 15 6.26 -4.06 34.93
N GLY A 16 5.57 -5.20 34.85
CA GLY A 16 4.74 -5.59 33.73
C GLY A 16 3.67 -6.60 34.13
N ASP A 17 3.07 -7.24 33.12
CA ASP A 17 2.09 -8.31 33.29
C ASP A 17 2.41 -9.50 32.36
N TYR A 18 1.68 -10.60 32.49
CA TYR A 18 1.76 -11.69 31.53
C TYR A 18 0.38 -12.21 31.15
N LYS A 19 0.30 -12.80 29.96
CA LYS A 19 -0.90 -13.49 29.45
C LYS A 19 -0.58 -14.92 29.08
N LEU A 20 -1.56 -15.80 29.23
CA LEU A 20 -1.46 -17.22 28.87
C LEU A 20 -2.38 -17.50 27.67
N THR A 21 -1.87 -18.18 26.65
CA THR A 21 -2.69 -18.53 25.47
C THR A 21 -3.68 -19.65 25.75
N LYS A 22 -3.29 -20.67 26.53
CA LYS A 22 -4.13 -21.85 26.86
C LYS A 22 -4.10 -22.21 28.34
N GLN A 23 -4.20 -21.19 29.19
CA GLN A 23 -4.07 -21.34 30.65
C GLN A 23 -2.78 -22.12 30.99
N LEU A 24 -2.85 -23.19 31.78
CA LEU A 24 -1.68 -23.98 32.19
C LEU A 24 -1.51 -25.29 31.41
N GLN A 25 -2.31 -25.51 30.37
CA GLN A 25 -2.28 -26.75 29.61
C GLN A 25 -0.98 -26.86 28.79
N SER A 26 -0.56 -28.10 28.52
CA SER A 26 0.55 -28.37 27.60
C SER A 26 0.31 -27.67 26.26
N GLY A 27 1.31 -26.93 25.77
CA GLY A 27 1.23 -26.11 24.57
C GLY A 27 0.87 -24.64 24.84
N SER A 28 0.44 -24.30 26.06
CA SER A 28 0.20 -22.90 26.44
C SER A 28 1.49 -22.08 26.39
N MET A 29 1.40 -20.88 25.83
CA MET A 29 2.48 -19.89 25.85
C MET A 29 2.18 -18.81 26.88
N LEU A 30 3.18 -18.51 27.69
CA LEU A 30 3.21 -17.38 28.60
C LEU A 30 3.94 -16.22 27.89
N ILE A 31 3.21 -15.13 27.67
CA ILE A 31 3.66 -13.93 26.97
C ILE A 31 3.80 -12.81 27.99
N TYR A 32 5.02 -12.32 28.18
CA TYR A 32 5.29 -11.18 29.05
C TYR A 32 5.02 -9.86 28.34
N ASN A 33 4.33 -8.97 29.01
CA ASN A 33 4.03 -7.62 28.56
C ASN A 33 4.77 -6.61 29.44
N CYS A 34 5.43 -5.66 28.78
CA CYS A 34 6.09 -4.54 29.42
C CYS A 34 5.56 -3.24 28.82
N PRO A 35 5.61 -2.13 29.58
CA PRO A 35 5.34 -0.79 29.06
C PRO A 35 6.20 -0.46 27.83
N GLU A 36 5.77 0.54 27.05
CA GLU A 36 6.53 1.04 25.91
C GLU A 36 7.94 1.50 26.33
N GLY A 37 8.94 1.21 25.50
CA GLY A 37 10.35 1.43 25.84
C GLY A 37 10.95 0.41 26.80
N TYR A 38 10.19 -0.60 27.25
CA TYR A 38 10.68 -1.70 28.09
C TYR A 38 10.47 -3.05 27.40
N TYR A 39 11.31 -4.04 27.75
CA TYR A 39 11.21 -5.41 27.27
C TYR A 39 11.32 -6.44 28.41
N PRO A 40 10.69 -7.63 28.27
CA PRO A 40 10.79 -8.68 29.27
C PRO A 40 12.18 -9.32 29.33
N TYR A 41 12.72 -9.50 30.53
CA TYR A 41 13.99 -10.15 30.76
C TYR A 41 13.92 -11.08 31.99
N PRO A 42 14.55 -12.27 31.99
CA PRO A 42 15.45 -12.81 30.97
C PRO A 42 14.77 -13.55 29.80
N ALA A 43 13.49 -13.92 29.94
CA ALA A 43 12.75 -14.61 28.89
C ALA A 43 11.68 -13.69 28.29
N LEU A 44 11.57 -13.66 26.96
CA LEU A 44 10.52 -12.91 26.27
C LEU A 44 9.16 -13.63 26.37
N THR A 45 9.20 -14.97 26.28
CA THR A 45 8.07 -15.88 26.37
C THR A 45 8.49 -17.16 27.09
N ARG A 46 7.51 -18.00 27.47
CA ARG A 46 7.75 -19.37 27.92
C ARG A 46 6.71 -20.31 27.32
N LEU A 47 7.13 -21.49 26.89
CA LEU A 47 6.26 -22.55 26.38
C LEU A 47 6.05 -23.64 27.43
N CYS A 48 4.80 -24.01 27.69
CA CYS A 48 4.44 -25.13 28.54
C CYS A 48 4.64 -26.46 27.81
N GLN A 49 5.59 -27.27 28.27
CA GLN A 49 5.92 -28.55 27.66
C GLN A 49 4.99 -29.68 28.15
N ARG A 50 4.90 -30.79 27.40
CA ARG A 50 4.08 -31.97 27.73
C ARG A 50 4.43 -32.62 29.08
N ASN A 51 5.64 -32.38 29.58
CA ASN A 51 6.13 -32.86 30.87
C ASN A 51 5.71 -31.96 32.06
N GLY A 52 4.90 -30.91 31.83
CA GLY A 52 4.45 -29.97 32.86
C GLY A 52 5.47 -28.89 33.25
N SER A 53 6.54 -28.71 32.45
CA SER A 53 7.58 -27.71 32.72
C SER A 53 7.59 -26.57 31.70
N TRP A 54 7.96 -25.37 32.16
CA TRP A 54 8.14 -24.20 31.30
C TRP A 54 9.49 -24.21 30.58
N LYS A 55 9.50 -23.85 29.29
CA LYS A 55 10.73 -23.63 28.51
C LYS A 55 10.76 -22.18 27.99
N PRO A 56 11.81 -21.39 28.31
CA PRO A 56 12.86 -21.70 29.27
C PRO A 56 12.32 -21.87 30.70
N LEU A 57 13.04 -22.59 31.55
CA LEU A 57 12.68 -22.77 32.95
C LEU A 57 12.81 -21.43 33.73
N PRO A 58 11.93 -21.15 34.71
CA PRO A 58 12.10 -20.00 35.60
C PRO A 58 13.40 -20.15 36.39
N ARG A 59 14.21 -19.10 36.42
CA ARG A 59 15.48 -19.10 37.15
C ARG A 59 15.30 -18.40 38.49
N ARG A 60 15.48 -19.14 39.58
CA ARG A 60 15.31 -18.62 40.96
C ARG A 60 16.15 -17.38 41.27
N TYR A 61 17.36 -17.29 40.70
CA TYR A 61 18.32 -16.21 40.97
C TYR A 61 18.28 -15.08 39.94
N LEU A 62 17.44 -15.19 38.91
CA LEU A 62 17.30 -14.18 37.88
C LEU A 62 15.81 -13.92 37.66
N PRO A 63 15.18 -13.10 38.54
CA PRO A 63 13.75 -12.86 38.49
C PRO A 63 13.36 -12.19 37.19
N GLN A 64 12.14 -12.47 36.76
CA GLN A 64 11.58 -11.88 35.56
C GLN A 64 11.20 -10.41 35.85
N LYS A 65 11.70 -9.49 35.02
CA LYS A 65 11.42 -8.06 35.15
C LYS A 65 11.44 -7.35 33.80
N CYS A 66 10.71 -6.24 33.71
CA CYS A 66 10.81 -5.31 32.60
C CYS A 66 12.11 -4.52 32.69
N ARG A 67 12.92 -4.54 31.63
CA ARG A 67 14.15 -3.74 31.50
C ARG A 67 13.97 -2.71 30.40
N LEU A 68 14.59 -1.55 30.58
CA LEU A 68 14.61 -0.50 29.58
C LEU A 68 15.29 -1.01 28.30
N VAL A 69 14.69 -0.72 27.15
CA VAL A 69 15.20 -1.08 25.81
C VAL A 69 16.52 -0.37 25.57
N GLU A 70 17.47 -1.10 24.99
CA GLU A 70 18.85 -0.67 24.77
C GLU A 70 19.10 -0.64 23.26
N CYS A 71 19.74 0.42 22.75
CA CYS A 71 20.20 0.48 21.36
C CYS A 71 21.65 -0.01 21.23
N PRO A 72 22.04 -0.57 20.07
CA PRO A 72 23.41 -1.01 19.83
C PRO A 72 24.42 0.12 19.99
N ASP A 73 25.63 -0.20 20.45
CA ASP A 73 26.66 0.81 20.76
C ASP A 73 27.15 1.56 19.49
N PRO A 74 26.90 2.88 19.35
CA PRO A 74 27.36 3.68 18.22
C PRO A 74 28.85 4.05 18.30
N ASN A 75 29.55 3.82 19.42
CA ASN A 75 30.98 4.13 19.57
C ASN A 75 31.91 3.21 18.75
N VAL A 76 31.35 2.32 17.93
CA VAL A 76 32.08 1.48 16.96
C VAL A 76 32.49 2.24 15.69
N LEU A 77 31.97 3.45 15.52
CA LEU A 77 32.21 4.32 14.37
C LEU A 77 33.68 4.76 14.30
N GLU A 78 34.27 4.68 13.10
CA GLU A 78 35.64 5.11 12.81
C GLU A 78 35.68 6.59 12.38
N TYR A 79 36.85 7.22 12.53
CA TYR A 79 37.16 8.56 11.99
C TYR A 79 36.32 9.75 12.53
N GLY A 80 35.73 9.60 13.71
CA GLY A 80 35.09 10.68 14.43
C GLY A 80 34.70 10.28 15.83
N ASN A 81 33.94 11.16 16.48
CA ASN A 81 33.50 10.99 17.85
C ASN A 81 31.97 10.96 17.95
N VAL A 82 31.47 10.15 18.89
CA VAL A 82 30.07 10.15 19.31
C VAL A 82 29.96 10.83 20.67
N SER A 83 28.99 11.74 20.82
CA SER A 83 28.78 12.49 22.06
C SER A 83 27.30 12.48 22.48
N PRO A 84 26.97 12.31 23.78
CA PRO A 84 27.87 11.96 24.87
C PRO A 84 28.22 10.46 24.84
N PRO A 85 29.49 10.06 25.07
CA PRO A 85 29.86 8.66 25.15
C PRO A 85 29.27 8.02 26.41
N GLN A 86 28.55 6.91 26.24
CA GLN A 86 27.96 6.13 27.34
C GLN A 86 28.35 4.65 27.24
N GLU A 87 28.31 3.93 28.36
CA GLU A 87 28.52 2.47 28.39
C GLU A 87 27.35 1.73 27.72
N LYS A 88 26.14 2.27 27.85
CA LYS A 88 24.89 1.75 27.27
C LYS A 88 23.99 2.91 26.92
N TYR A 89 23.27 2.77 25.81
CA TYR A 89 22.31 3.77 25.35
C TYR A 89 20.92 3.18 25.43
N PHE A 90 20.04 3.84 26.19
CA PHE A 90 18.65 3.44 26.35
C PHE A 90 17.72 4.37 25.57
N VAL A 91 16.45 3.99 25.49
CA VAL A 91 15.39 4.79 24.86
C VAL A 91 15.46 6.25 25.32
N ASP A 92 15.24 7.16 24.38
CA ASP A 92 15.32 8.62 24.51
C ASP A 92 16.73 9.19 24.71
N ASN A 93 17.78 8.35 24.80
CA ASN A 93 19.14 8.87 24.72
C ASN A 93 19.44 9.39 23.31
N GLU A 94 20.07 10.56 23.28
CA GLU A 94 20.44 11.27 22.06
C GLU A 94 21.96 11.27 21.88
N THR A 95 22.40 11.09 20.65
CA THR A 95 23.81 11.12 20.25
C THR A 95 24.02 12.05 19.07
N THR A 96 25.14 12.79 19.10
CA THR A 96 25.62 13.65 18.02
C THR A 96 26.96 13.14 17.52
N TYR A 97 27.22 13.35 16.23
CA TYR A 97 28.38 12.80 15.52
C TYR A 97 29.25 13.92 14.96
N GLU A 98 30.55 13.83 15.19
CA GLU A 98 31.54 14.82 14.75
C GLU A 98 32.72 14.14 14.04
N CYS A 99 33.04 14.61 12.83
CA CYS A 99 34.17 14.14 12.04
C CYS A 99 35.51 14.59 12.63
N TYR A 100 36.54 13.76 12.49
CA TYR A 100 37.91 14.27 12.55
C TYR A 100 38.21 15.18 11.36
N ALA A 101 39.21 16.05 11.52
CA ALA A 101 39.61 16.98 10.46
C ALA A 101 40.05 16.22 9.19
N GLY A 102 39.47 16.59 8.04
CA GLY A 102 39.74 15.96 6.74
C GLY A 102 38.81 14.80 6.38
N TYR A 103 37.80 14.51 7.21
CA TYR A 103 36.78 13.50 6.95
C TYR A 103 35.43 14.14 6.66
N THR A 104 34.61 13.44 5.87
CA THR A 104 33.25 13.85 5.49
C THR A 104 32.21 13.01 6.24
N HIS A 105 31.09 13.63 6.61
CA HIS A 105 29.96 12.98 7.28
C HIS A 105 28.85 12.67 6.27
N ARG A 106 28.43 11.42 6.22
CA ARG A 106 27.22 10.96 5.54
C ARG A 106 26.30 10.30 6.55
N GLY A 107 25.09 10.84 6.71
CA GLY A 107 24.08 10.28 7.62
C GLY A 107 23.37 11.35 8.43
N SER A 108 22.78 10.96 9.56
CA SER A 108 22.08 11.88 10.47
C SER A 108 23.04 12.48 11.50
N SER A 109 23.18 13.80 11.51
CA SER A 109 24.05 14.50 12.48
C SER A 109 23.66 14.28 13.95
N ARG A 110 22.40 13.88 14.19
CA ARG A 110 21.79 13.65 15.49
C ARG A 110 20.88 12.43 15.42
N ARG A 111 21.05 11.47 16.34
CA ARG A 111 20.23 10.25 16.42
C ARG A 111 19.72 10.02 17.83
N VAL A 112 18.53 9.44 17.94
CA VAL A 112 17.87 9.12 19.21
C VAL A 112 17.60 7.63 19.26
N CYS A 113 17.81 7.00 20.42
CA CYS A 113 17.45 5.61 20.64
C CYS A 113 15.92 5.47 20.79
N LEU A 114 15.31 4.72 19.88
CA LEU A 114 13.86 4.57 19.78
C LEU A 114 13.34 3.40 20.62
N PRO A 115 12.03 3.38 20.99
CA PRO A 115 11.41 2.29 21.75
C PRO A 115 11.51 0.90 21.09
N ASN A 116 11.75 0.83 19.79
CA ASN A 116 11.94 -0.41 19.04
C ASN A 116 13.37 -0.95 19.07
N GLY A 117 14.28 -0.32 19.83
CA GLY A 117 15.68 -0.76 19.98
C GLY A 117 16.60 -0.35 18.83
N LYS A 118 16.18 0.62 18.01
CA LYS A 118 16.97 1.15 16.89
C LYS A 118 17.33 2.62 17.08
N TRP A 119 18.39 3.05 16.42
CA TRP A 119 18.71 4.47 16.29
C TRP A 119 17.87 5.12 15.19
N SER A 120 17.33 6.31 15.46
CA SER A 120 16.58 7.10 14.49
C SER A 120 17.44 7.57 13.32
N GLY A 121 16.82 7.88 12.18
CA GLY A 121 17.49 8.48 11.03
C GLY A 121 18.46 7.54 10.31
N LEU A 122 19.13 8.08 9.28
CA LEU A 122 20.12 7.37 8.46
C LEU A 122 21.39 7.04 9.24
N GLU A 123 22.00 5.91 8.88
CA GLU A 123 23.25 5.42 9.45
C GLU A 123 24.41 6.40 9.22
N ASN A 124 25.30 6.51 10.19
CA ASN A 124 26.39 7.48 10.14
C ASN A 124 27.68 6.84 9.66
N ILE A 125 28.20 7.40 8.58
CA ILE A 125 29.42 6.96 7.93
C ILE A 125 30.33 8.18 7.84
N LEU A 126 31.50 8.03 8.46
CA LEU A 126 32.56 9.02 8.40
C LEU A 126 33.66 8.46 7.52
N SER A 127 33.88 9.11 6.39
CA SER A 127 34.81 8.62 5.37
C SER A 127 35.82 9.70 5.03
N HIS A 128 37.02 9.27 4.64
CA HIS A 128 37.96 10.15 3.97
C HIS A 128 37.57 10.27 2.50
N ASP A 129 37.94 11.37 1.84
CA ASP A 129 37.91 11.46 0.37
C ASP A 129 39.05 10.59 -0.20
N SER A 130 38.92 9.26 -0.11
CA SER A 130 39.87 8.34 -0.77
C SER A 130 39.55 8.26 -2.25
N ARG A 131 40.58 8.07 -3.08
CA ARG A 131 40.45 7.82 -4.53
C ARG A 131 40.04 6.35 -4.81
N ASP A 132 39.34 5.72 -3.88
CA ASP A 132 38.94 4.32 -3.99
C ASP A 132 37.71 4.20 -4.92
N ASP A 133 37.55 3.03 -5.53
CA ASP A 133 36.49 2.79 -6.50
C ASP A 133 35.10 2.70 -5.86
N CYS A 134 35.00 2.15 -4.64
CA CYS A 134 33.78 2.13 -3.84
C CYS A 134 33.85 3.08 -2.63
N ALA A 135 32.70 3.70 -2.30
CA ALA A 135 32.57 4.50 -1.09
C ALA A 135 32.69 3.64 0.18
N ASP A 136 33.19 4.22 1.28
CA ASP A 136 33.27 3.52 2.57
C ASP A 136 31.88 2.95 2.96
N PRO A 137 31.76 1.63 3.20
CA PRO A 137 30.49 0.98 3.52
C PRO A 137 30.03 1.18 4.97
N GLY A 138 30.81 1.88 5.81
CA GLY A 138 30.49 2.20 7.20
C GLY A 138 30.71 1.06 8.19
N ILE A 139 30.44 1.35 9.47
CA ILE A 139 30.36 0.36 10.55
C ILE A 139 29.09 0.63 11.35
N PRO A 140 28.04 -0.21 11.22
CA PRO A 140 26.78 0.03 11.91
C PRO A 140 26.94 -0.17 13.43
N PRO A 141 26.12 0.51 14.26
CA PRO A 141 26.17 0.41 15.72
C PRO A 141 26.16 -1.03 16.22
N GLY A 142 27.09 -1.35 17.12
CA GLY A 142 27.28 -2.69 17.67
C GLY A 142 27.95 -3.71 16.74
N ALA A 143 28.39 -3.32 15.54
CA ALA A 143 29.14 -4.18 14.64
C ALA A 143 30.66 -4.00 14.75
N ILE A 144 31.37 -5.00 14.22
CA ILE A 144 32.81 -5.02 14.00
C ILE A 144 33.00 -5.32 12.51
N ARG A 145 33.71 -4.42 11.81
CA ARG A 145 34.11 -4.60 10.41
C ARG A 145 35.57 -5.03 10.31
N THR A 146 35.87 -5.95 9.39
CA THR A 146 37.23 -6.23 8.93
C THR A 146 37.36 -5.91 7.45
N GLY A 147 38.50 -5.33 7.05
CA GLY A 147 38.72 -4.75 5.73
C GLY A 147 38.51 -3.22 5.75
N ASN A 148 39.49 -2.49 5.23
CA ASN A 148 39.56 -1.03 5.22
C ASN A 148 40.13 -0.48 3.89
N ILE A 149 40.07 -1.30 2.84
CA ILE A 149 40.46 -0.96 1.47
C ILE A 149 39.23 -1.22 0.61
N PHE A 150 38.91 -0.28 -0.28
CA PHE A 150 37.62 -0.24 -0.98
C PHE A 150 37.80 -0.18 -2.52
N GLY A 151 38.86 -0.79 -3.04
CA GLY A 151 39.07 -0.94 -4.48
C GLY A 151 38.20 -2.06 -5.07
N VAL A 152 38.07 -2.09 -6.40
CA VAL A 152 37.31 -3.15 -7.08
C VAL A 152 37.83 -4.55 -6.68
N GLY A 153 36.91 -5.42 -6.26
CA GLY A 153 37.20 -6.77 -5.80
C GLY A 153 37.57 -6.88 -4.32
N ASP A 154 37.84 -5.76 -3.64
CA ASP A 154 38.08 -5.77 -2.19
C ASP A 154 36.81 -6.13 -1.44
N THR A 155 36.99 -6.77 -0.29
CA THR A 155 35.91 -7.38 0.48
C THR A 155 36.00 -6.98 1.95
N VAL A 156 34.85 -6.59 2.50
CA VAL A 156 34.67 -6.30 3.93
C VAL A 156 33.80 -7.37 4.59
N LYS A 157 34.11 -7.71 5.84
CA LYS A 157 33.33 -8.66 6.64
C LYS A 157 32.80 -8.04 7.91
N TYR A 158 31.57 -8.37 8.27
CA TYR A 158 30.87 -7.84 9.43
C TYR A 158 30.56 -8.94 10.44
N SER A 159 30.67 -8.59 11.72
CA SER A 159 30.22 -9.41 12.84
C SER A 159 29.62 -8.52 13.92
N CYS A 160 28.69 -9.04 14.73
CA CYS A 160 28.07 -8.27 15.79
C CYS A 160 28.69 -8.54 17.17
N ASN A 161 28.68 -7.52 18.02
CA ASN A 161 29.07 -7.63 19.41
C ASN A 161 28.20 -8.68 20.15
N ARG A 162 28.77 -9.27 21.21
CA ARG A 162 28.13 -10.36 21.96
C ARG A 162 26.71 -9.97 22.41
N LYS A 163 25.72 -10.84 22.13
CA LYS A 163 24.26 -10.72 22.39
C LYS A 163 23.44 -10.05 21.27
N LEU A 164 24.09 -9.46 20.27
CA LEU A 164 23.43 -9.00 19.06
C LEU A 164 23.55 -10.06 17.97
N PHE A 165 22.60 -10.09 17.06
CA PHE A 165 22.65 -10.90 15.85
C PHE A 165 22.79 -10.00 14.63
N LEU A 166 23.42 -10.51 13.58
CA LEU A 166 23.66 -9.80 12.34
C LEU A 166 22.46 -9.93 11.41
N MET A 167 21.97 -8.79 10.96
CA MET A 167 21.05 -8.62 9.85
C MET A 167 21.82 -8.08 8.64
N GLY A 168 21.41 -8.41 7.42
CA GLY A 168 22.11 -7.98 6.20
C GLY A 168 23.28 -8.90 5.82
N SER A 169 24.18 -8.42 4.96
CA SER A 169 25.28 -9.24 4.45
C SER A 169 26.46 -9.28 5.43
N SER A 170 26.88 -10.49 5.79
CA SER A 170 28.10 -10.72 6.59
C SER A 170 29.39 -10.44 5.83
N GLU A 171 29.33 -10.41 4.51
CA GLU A 171 30.43 -10.14 3.61
C GLU A 171 29.91 -9.30 2.43
N ARG A 172 30.63 -8.23 2.08
CA ARG A 172 30.31 -7.36 0.94
C ARG A 172 31.57 -7.12 0.14
N MET A 173 31.45 -7.17 -1.19
CA MET A 173 32.55 -6.99 -2.13
C MET A 173 32.31 -5.76 -3.01
N CYS A 174 33.34 -4.97 -3.27
CA CYS A 174 33.28 -3.82 -4.15
C CYS A 174 33.26 -4.28 -5.62
N LEU A 175 32.29 -3.77 -6.39
CA LEU A 175 32.10 -4.07 -7.80
C LEU A 175 32.73 -2.97 -8.68
N GLU A 176 32.97 -3.30 -9.95
CA GLU A 176 33.52 -2.36 -10.96
C GLU A 176 32.68 -1.10 -11.16
N ASN A 177 31.39 -1.14 -10.82
CA ASN A 177 30.49 0.01 -10.90
C ASN A 177 30.53 0.92 -9.65
N GLY A 178 31.48 0.70 -8.74
CA GLY A 178 31.61 1.47 -7.50
C GLY A 178 30.57 1.14 -6.42
N GLN A 179 29.84 0.03 -6.56
CA GLN A 179 28.84 -0.41 -5.59
C GLN A 179 29.28 -1.65 -4.80
N TRP A 180 28.77 -1.77 -3.57
CA TRP A 180 28.98 -2.96 -2.75
C TRP A 180 27.91 -4.03 -3.01
N THR A 181 28.32 -5.29 -3.12
CA THR A 181 27.39 -6.42 -3.17
C THR A 181 26.56 -6.55 -1.89
N GLY A 182 25.43 -7.24 -1.98
CA GLY A 182 24.60 -7.57 -0.82
C GLY A 182 23.88 -6.39 -0.19
N ILE A 183 23.35 -6.62 1.01
CA ILE A 183 22.51 -5.68 1.77
C ILE A 183 23.34 -5.09 2.92
N GLU A 184 23.12 -3.82 3.23
CA GLU A 184 23.77 -3.15 4.35
C GLU A 184 23.53 -3.90 5.67
N PRO A 185 24.59 -4.18 6.45
CA PRO A 185 24.45 -4.91 7.70
C PRO A 185 23.87 -4.05 8.81
N ALA A 186 23.20 -4.69 9.77
CA ALA A 186 22.76 -4.08 11.02
C ALA A 186 22.89 -5.09 12.16
N CYS A 187 23.17 -4.62 13.38
CA CYS A 187 23.23 -5.49 14.56
C CYS A 187 22.04 -5.21 15.47
N TYR A 188 21.23 -6.23 15.76
CA TYR A 188 20.02 -6.08 16.55
C TYR A 188 20.04 -6.94 17.82
N TYR A 189 19.40 -6.43 18.87
CA TYR A 189 19.04 -7.24 20.03
C TYR A 189 17.80 -8.09 19.74
N LYS A 190 17.62 -9.19 20.49
CA LYS A 190 16.43 -10.05 20.39
C LYS A 190 15.09 -9.36 20.66
N HIS A 191 15.08 -8.17 21.25
CA HIS A 191 13.86 -7.40 21.51
C HIS A 191 13.62 -6.30 20.47
N THR A 192 14.52 -6.15 19.49
CA THR A 192 14.40 -5.16 18.40
C THR A 192 13.28 -5.57 17.46
N TYR A 193 12.58 -4.62 16.86
CA TYR A 193 11.57 -4.87 15.83
C TYR A 193 11.51 -3.73 14.81
N ASP A 194 10.99 -4.02 13.63
CA ASP A 194 10.73 -3.05 12.57
C ASP A 194 9.39 -2.36 12.82
N SER A 195 9.33 -1.06 12.52
CA SER A 195 8.07 -0.32 12.58
C SER A 195 7.24 -0.55 11.31
N PRO A 196 5.90 -0.49 11.39
CA PRO A 196 5.05 -0.59 10.20
C PRO A 196 5.44 0.38 9.09
N LEU A 197 5.71 1.64 9.45
CA LEU A 197 6.11 2.69 8.50
C LEU A 197 7.43 2.37 7.79
N GLU A 198 8.44 1.88 8.52
CA GLU A 198 9.73 1.49 7.94
C GLU A 198 9.55 0.36 6.93
N VAL A 199 8.74 -0.65 7.26
CA VAL A 199 8.53 -1.79 6.37
C VAL A 199 7.66 -1.43 5.18
N SER A 200 6.60 -0.63 5.36
CA SER A 200 5.74 -0.23 4.25
C SER A 200 6.51 0.62 3.22
N GLN A 201 7.47 1.44 3.65
CA GLN A 201 8.35 2.15 2.73
C GLN A 201 9.25 1.20 1.92
N ILE A 202 9.92 0.25 2.59
CA ILE A 202 10.89 -0.66 1.93
C ILE A 202 10.19 -1.72 1.08
N PHE A 203 9.23 -2.44 1.66
CA PHE A 203 8.49 -3.48 0.96
C PHE A 203 7.50 -2.89 -0.05
N GLY A 204 6.83 -1.80 0.30
CA GLY A 204 5.87 -1.12 -0.57
C GLY A 204 6.51 -0.62 -1.85
N SER A 205 7.61 0.15 -1.78
CA SER A 205 8.37 0.56 -2.98
C SER A 205 8.77 -0.63 -3.84
N THR A 206 9.27 -1.71 -3.23
CA THR A 206 9.73 -2.89 -4.00
C THR A 206 8.59 -3.64 -4.68
N ILE A 207 7.45 -3.81 -4.02
CA ILE A 207 6.29 -4.47 -4.64
C ILE A 207 5.64 -3.55 -5.67
N ILE A 208 5.62 -2.23 -5.44
CA ILE A 208 5.09 -1.25 -6.40
C ILE A 208 5.95 -1.22 -7.66
N ASP A 209 7.28 -1.11 -7.54
CA ASP A 209 8.22 -1.16 -8.68
C ASP A 209 7.88 -2.36 -9.60
N ARG A 210 7.65 -3.54 -9.01
CA ARG A 210 7.27 -4.76 -9.74
C ARG A 210 5.85 -4.76 -10.32
N LEU A 211 4.96 -3.91 -9.84
CA LEU A 211 3.58 -3.79 -10.31
C LEU A 211 3.39 -2.63 -11.30
N THR A 212 4.31 -1.65 -11.33
CA THR A 212 4.22 -0.45 -12.17
C THR A 212 5.20 -0.45 -13.34
N ASP A 213 6.18 -1.35 -13.39
CA ASP A 213 7.10 -1.47 -14.52
C ASP A 213 6.38 -1.95 -15.79
N SER A 214 5.77 -0.99 -16.46
CA SER A 214 5.28 -1.08 -17.83
C SER A 214 5.73 0.16 -18.60
N GLU A 215 7.05 0.36 -18.77
CA GLU A 215 7.69 0.78 -20.03
C GLU A 215 9.21 1.07 -19.90
N PRO A 216 9.99 0.97 -20.99
CA PRO A 216 11.41 1.28 -20.99
C PRO A 216 11.59 2.80 -21.08
N VAL A 217 11.98 3.45 -19.97
CA VAL A 217 12.49 4.83 -20.04
C VAL A 217 13.96 4.75 -20.44
N ASP A 218 14.27 5.34 -21.59
CA ASP A 218 15.62 5.59 -22.07
C ASP A 218 16.16 6.78 -21.26
N ASP A 219 16.65 6.52 -20.05
CA ASP A 219 17.50 7.49 -19.36
C ASP A 219 18.58 6.81 -18.52
N ILE A 220 19.78 7.36 -18.67
CA ILE A 220 21.03 6.83 -18.13
C ILE A 220 21.07 7.15 -16.63
N GLN A 221 20.45 6.31 -15.81
CA GLN A 221 20.82 6.15 -14.40
C GLN A 221 21.04 4.67 -14.09
N VAL A 222 22.31 4.33 -13.88
CA VAL A 222 22.80 2.98 -13.65
C VAL A 222 22.47 2.54 -12.23
N GLY A 223 21.29 1.98 -12.06
CA GLY A 223 20.97 0.95 -11.08
C GLY A 223 20.19 -0.12 -11.83
N ARG A 224 20.65 -1.37 -11.84
CA ARG A 224 20.02 -2.45 -12.62
C ARG A 224 18.55 -2.63 -12.19
N GLN A 225 17.64 -1.97 -12.91
CA GLN A 225 16.18 -2.08 -12.81
C GLN A 225 15.71 -3.24 -13.68
N ILE A 226 14.73 -3.98 -13.15
CA ILE A 226 14.21 -5.22 -13.73
C ILE A 226 13.20 -4.87 -14.80
N LYS A 227 13.43 -5.29 -16.05
CA LYS A 227 12.50 -5.07 -17.16
C LYS A 227 11.38 -6.11 -17.13
N ILE A 228 10.19 -5.76 -16.66
CA ILE A 228 9.00 -6.56 -16.95
C ILE A 228 8.64 -6.31 -18.43
N THR A 229 8.92 -7.29 -19.29
CA THR A 229 8.45 -7.25 -20.68
C THR A 229 6.91 -7.17 -20.68
N LYS A 230 6.32 -6.45 -21.65
CA LYS A 230 4.87 -6.24 -21.87
C LYS A 230 3.97 -7.51 -21.83
N ASN A 231 4.52 -8.71 -21.62
CA ASN A 231 3.83 -10.01 -21.53
C ASN A 231 4.26 -10.89 -20.31
N GLY A 232 4.97 -10.36 -19.31
CA GLY A 232 5.41 -11.13 -18.14
C GLY A 232 4.27 -11.45 -17.16
N THR A 233 4.10 -12.72 -16.79
CA THR A 233 3.19 -13.18 -15.73
C THR A 233 3.85 -13.06 -14.36
N LEU A 234 3.30 -12.22 -13.48
CA LEU A 234 3.69 -12.13 -12.07
C LEU A 234 2.94 -13.19 -11.25
N ASN A 235 3.68 -14.07 -10.57
CA ASN A 235 3.12 -15.09 -9.70
C ASN A 235 3.47 -14.78 -8.24
N ILE A 236 2.46 -14.65 -7.39
CA ILE A 236 2.60 -14.33 -5.97
C ILE A 236 2.18 -15.55 -5.14
N TYR A 237 3.12 -16.08 -4.36
CA TYR A 237 2.91 -17.22 -3.46
C TYR A 237 2.82 -16.70 -2.03
N ILE A 238 1.67 -16.81 -1.40
CA ILE A 238 1.44 -16.34 -0.03
C ILE A 238 1.33 -17.55 0.89
N ALA A 239 2.26 -17.68 1.83
CA ALA A 239 2.19 -18.68 2.90
C ALA A 239 1.90 -18.00 4.23
N VAL A 240 0.85 -18.43 4.93
CA VAL A 240 0.48 -17.89 6.26
C VAL A 240 0.54 -19.00 7.30
N ASP A 241 1.35 -18.80 8.32
CA ASP A 241 1.37 -19.68 9.49
C ASP A 241 0.05 -19.54 10.26
N ILE A 242 -0.58 -20.66 10.60
CA ILE A 242 -1.84 -20.75 11.36
C ILE A 242 -1.73 -21.71 12.57
N SER A 243 -0.51 -22.00 13.00
CA SER A 243 -0.25 -22.92 14.11
C SER A 243 -0.72 -22.40 15.46
N GLU A 244 -0.86 -23.30 16.44
CA GLU A 244 -1.23 -23.01 17.85
C GLU A 244 -0.31 -22.01 18.57
N SER A 245 0.83 -21.64 17.97
CA SER A 245 1.66 -20.50 18.42
C SER A 245 1.00 -19.13 18.18
N ILE A 246 -0.14 -19.11 17.48
CA ILE A 246 -0.88 -17.92 17.05
C ILE A 246 -2.18 -17.86 17.85
N ARG A 247 -2.50 -16.71 18.45
CA ARG A 247 -3.79 -16.50 19.15
C ARG A 247 -4.93 -16.46 18.14
N ASP A 248 -6.16 -16.73 18.55
CA ASP A 248 -7.33 -16.63 17.66
C ASP A 248 -7.47 -15.20 17.06
N GLU A 249 -7.11 -14.17 17.84
CA GLU A 249 -7.00 -12.78 17.40
C GLU A 249 -5.91 -12.59 16.32
N ASP A 250 -4.75 -13.23 16.51
CA ASP A 250 -3.63 -13.15 15.58
C ASP A 250 -3.93 -13.90 14.26
N LEU A 251 -4.74 -14.96 14.32
CA LEU A 251 -5.21 -15.69 13.14
C LEU A 251 -6.14 -14.82 12.28
N ASN A 252 -7.08 -14.10 12.90
CA ASN A 252 -7.93 -13.15 12.18
C ASN A 252 -7.12 -11.99 11.61
N ASN A 253 -6.16 -11.46 12.37
CA ASN A 253 -5.27 -10.42 11.87
C ASN A 253 -4.42 -10.89 10.68
N SER A 254 -3.93 -12.13 10.68
CA SER A 254 -3.23 -12.72 9.52
C SER A 254 -4.13 -12.83 8.29
N LYS A 255 -5.39 -13.25 8.48
CA LYS A 255 -6.39 -13.34 7.41
C LYS A 255 -6.66 -11.96 6.80
N ASP A 256 -6.91 -10.98 7.66
CA ASP A 256 -7.18 -9.60 7.27
C ASP A 256 -5.98 -9.00 6.54
N ALA A 257 -4.74 -9.34 6.94
CA ALA A 257 -3.53 -8.87 6.32
C ALA A 257 -3.41 -9.38 4.87
N VAL A 258 -3.63 -10.67 4.65
CA VAL A 258 -3.62 -11.23 3.29
C VAL A 258 -4.74 -10.66 2.44
N SER A 259 -5.95 -10.52 2.99
CA SER A 259 -7.07 -9.90 2.30
C SER A 259 -6.74 -8.48 1.85
N LYS A 260 -6.22 -7.65 2.78
CA LYS A 260 -5.76 -6.29 2.51
C LYS A 260 -4.69 -6.26 1.42
N LEU A 261 -3.66 -7.10 1.51
CA LEU A 261 -2.60 -7.13 0.50
C LEU A 261 -3.14 -7.44 -0.90
N ILE A 262 -4.03 -8.44 -1.03
CA ILE A 262 -4.62 -8.81 -2.32
C ILE A 262 -5.49 -7.69 -2.86
N THR A 263 -6.35 -7.11 -2.02
CA THR A 263 -7.16 -5.93 -2.33
C THR A 263 -6.28 -4.79 -2.85
N LYS A 264 -5.19 -4.51 -2.14
CA LYS A 264 -4.22 -3.46 -2.47
C LYS A 264 -3.57 -3.71 -3.82
N ILE A 265 -3.00 -4.90 -4.04
CA ILE A 265 -2.38 -5.27 -5.32
C ILE A 265 -3.42 -5.24 -6.46
N SER A 266 -4.68 -5.59 -6.17
CA SER A 266 -5.74 -5.56 -7.17
C SER A 266 -6.10 -4.15 -7.66
N SER A 267 -5.71 -3.09 -6.95
CA SER A 267 -5.92 -1.70 -7.38
C SER A 267 -5.00 -1.25 -8.53
N PHE A 268 -3.90 -1.99 -8.76
CA PHE A 268 -2.98 -1.80 -9.88
C PHE A 268 -3.49 -2.44 -11.18
N THR A 269 -2.91 -2.05 -12.31
CA THR A 269 -3.21 -2.57 -13.64
C THR A 269 -2.79 -4.02 -13.81
N VAL A 270 -1.70 -4.42 -13.17
CA VAL A 270 -1.17 -5.79 -13.21
C VAL A 270 -2.11 -6.75 -12.49
N THR A 271 -2.42 -7.87 -13.13
CA THR A 271 -3.22 -8.95 -12.53
C THR A 271 -2.34 -10.16 -12.26
N PRO A 272 -1.69 -10.25 -11.09
CA PRO A 272 -0.86 -11.40 -10.76
C PRO A 272 -1.71 -12.64 -10.53
N ASN A 273 -1.08 -13.80 -10.69
CA ASN A 273 -1.64 -15.07 -10.26
C ASN A 273 -1.26 -15.34 -8.81
N TYR A 274 -2.22 -15.84 -8.01
CA TYR A 274 -2.01 -16.10 -6.60
C TYR A 274 -2.03 -17.60 -6.30
N GLU A 275 -1.06 -18.04 -5.50
CA GLU A 275 -1.10 -19.29 -4.75
C GLU A 275 -1.12 -18.91 -3.26
N ILE A 276 -2.19 -19.24 -2.53
CA ILE A 276 -2.34 -18.86 -1.13
C ILE A 276 -2.52 -20.12 -0.31
N VAL A 277 -1.64 -20.32 0.67
CA VAL A 277 -1.61 -21.49 1.52
C VAL A 277 -1.53 -21.07 2.98
N PHE A 278 -2.44 -21.60 3.79
CA PHE A 278 -2.34 -21.51 5.25
C PHE A 278 -1.75 -22.81 5.76
N PHE A 279 -0.75 -22.75 6.64
CA PHE A 279 0.00 -23.93 7.02
C PHE A 279 0.25 -24.06 8.53
N SER A 280 0.33 -25.31 8.95
CA SER A 280 0.75 -25.76 10.28
C SER A 280 1.57 -27.04 10.06
N ILE A 281 1.13 -28.20 10.58
CA ILE A 281 1.56 -29.52 10.08
C ILE A 281 0.79 -29.90 8.82
N ASP A 282 -0.44 -29.39 8.72
CA ASP A 282 -1.33 -29.56 7.57
C ASP A 282 -1.29 -28.30 6.70
N ILE A 283 -1.55 -28.49 5.41
CA ILE A 283 -1.66 -27.41 4.44
C ILE A 283 -3.12 -27.22 4.03
N PHE A 284 -3.58 -25.98 4.15
CA PHE A 284 -4.89 -25.53 3.75
C PHE A 284 -4.73 -24.59 2.55
N GLU A 285 -5.03 -25.11 1.37
CA GLU A 285 -5.02 -24.34 0.13
C GLU A 285 -6.21 -23.36 0.12
N VAL A 286 -5.92 -22.06 0.01
CA VAL A 286 -6.90 -20.98 -0.08
C VAL A 286 -7.10 -20.54 -1.53
N ALA A 287 -6.02 -20.44 -2.31
CA ALA A 287 -6.07 -20.15 -3.75
C ALA A 287 -5.01 -20.95 -4.49
N ASN A 288 -5.36 -21.45 -5.68
CA ASN A 288 -4.48 -22.28 -6.50
C ASN A 288 -4.25 -21.68 -7.88
N ILE A 289 -2.99 -21.47 -8.23
CA ILE A 289 -2.56 -20.83 -9.47
C ILE A 289 -3.02 -21.56 -10.76
N TYR A 290 -3.17 -22.89 -10.72
CA TYR A 290 -3.53 -23.70 -11.89
C TYR A 290 -5.04 -23.91 -12.05
N ARG A 291 -5.82 -23.88 -10.97
CA ARG A 291 -7.28 -24.10 -11.02
C ARG A 291 -8.07 -22.89 -11.54
N VAL A 292 -7.52 -21.69 -11.44
CA VAL A 292 -8.17 -20.44 -11.91
C VAL A 292 -8.21 -20.33 -13.45
N SER A 293 -7.32 -21.04 -14.15
CA SER A 293 -7.21 -20.99 -15.63
C SER A 293 -8.33 -21.69 -16.42
N ARG A 294 -9.23 -22.45 -15.76
CA ARG A 294 -10.37 -23.14 -16.42
C ARG A 294 -11.68 -22.36 -16.45
N TRP A 295 -11.72 -21.16 -15.88
CA TRP A 295 -12.91 -20.31 -15.85
C TRP A 295 -12.68 -19.09 -16.74
N GLN A 296 -13.00 -19.24 -18.03
CA GLN A 296 -12.83 -18.20 -19.06
C GLN A 296 -13.72 -16.95 -18.89
N ASN A 297 -14.36 -16.75 -17.74
CA ASN A 297 -15.01 -15.50 -17.36
C ASN A 297 -14.80 -15.33 -15.85
N LYS A 298 -14.04 -14.29 -15.46
CA LYS A 298 -13.68 -13.92 -14.07
C LYS A 298 -14.90 -13.95 -13.12
N PRO A 299 -14.70 -14.24 -11.82
CA PRO A 299 -14.04 -13.28 -10.92
C PRO A 299 -12.71 -13.80 -10.36
N LYS A 300 -11.81 -12.85 -10.07
CA LYS A 300 -10.76 -12.98 -9.03
C LYS A 300 -11.41 -13.51 -7.74
N PRO A 301 -10.68 -14.10 -6.76
CA PRO A 301 -11.29 -14.51 -5.50
C PRO A 301 -12.15 -13.37 -4.95
N ASP A 302 -13.47 -13.57 -4.98
CA ASP A 302 -14.46 -12.65 -4.48
C ASP A 302 -14.25 -12.54 -2.97
N GLN A 303 -14.43 -11.36 -2.40
CA GLN A 303 -14.25 -11.12 -0.96
C GLN A 303 -15.11 -12.12 -0.15
N ASP A 304 -16.29 -12.44 -0.68
CA ASP A 304 -17.25 -13.45 -0.20
C ASP A 304 -16.73 -14.91 -0.27
N SER A 305 -15.89 -15.23 -1.27
CA SER A 305 -15.28 -16.57 -1.42
C SER A 305 -14.13 -16.81 -0.45
N THR A 306 -13.41 -15.75 -0.08
CA THR A 306 -12.43 -15.75 1.01
C THR A 306 -13.14 -15.96 2.35
N GLU A 307 -14.19 -15.19 2.66
CA GLU A 307 -14.96 -15.32 3.92
C GLU A 307 -15.57 -16.71 4.14
N GLN A 308 -16.11 -17.34 3.10
CA GLN A 308 -16.70 -18.70 3.21
C GLN A 308 -15.66 -19.80 3.51
N ILE A 309 -14.40 -19.63 3.10
CA ILE A 309 -13.30 -20.56 3.39
C ILE A 309 -12.73 -20.32 4.80
N PHE A 310 -12.85 -19.09 5.32
CA PHE A 310 -12.33 -18.65 6.61
C PHE A 310 -13.13 -19.08 7.85
N ASN A 311 -14.29 -19.73 7.67
CA ASN A 311 -15.19 -20.22 8.73
C ASN A 311 -14.92 -21.67 9.21
N ARG A 312 -13.75 -22.25 8.92
CA ARG A 312 -13.38 -23.59 9.42
C ARG A 312 -12.63 -23.50 10.75
N ASP A 313 -13.05 -24.29 11.74
CA ASP A 313 -12.32 -24.49 13.00
C ASP A 313 -10.97 -25.16 12.71
N ILE A 314 -9.87 -24.43 12.93
CA ILE A 314 -8.50 -24.93 12.75
C ILE A 314 -7.97 -25.38 14.12
N THR A 315 -7.84 -26.69 14.33
CA THR A 315 -7.29 -27.25 15.57
C THR A 315 -5.93 -27.93 15.32
N VAL A 316 -4.83 -27.18 15.13
CA VAL A 316 -3.54 -27.80 14.76
C VAL A 316 -2.33 -27.17 15.49
N ARG A 317 -1.39 -28.03 15.91
CA ARG A 317 -0.43 -27.77 17.02
C ARG A 317 1.04 -27.56 16.65
N ASP A 318 1.46 -27.82 15.42
CA ASP A 318 2.88 -27.83 15.00
C ASP A 318 3.09 -27.07 13.66
N THR A 319 4.32 -26.67 13.31
CA THR A 319 4.69 -25.86 12.13
C THR A 319 5.74 -26.53 11.24
N ASP A 320 5.41 -26.85 9.99
CA ASP A 320 6.34 -27.34 8.97
C ASP A 320 6.45 -26.35 7.79
N LEU A 321 7.29 -25.33 7.96
CA LEU A 321 7.58 -24.34 6.91
C LEU A 321 8.27 -24.98 5.69
N ASN A 322 9.02 -26.08 5.88
CA ASN A 322 9.66 -26.79 4.79
C ASN A 322 8.63 -27.47 3.87
N PHE A 323 7.52 -27.96 4.41
CA PHE A 323 6.44 -28.55 3.63
C PHE A 323 5.81 -27.55 2.67
N VAL A 324 5.64 -26.29 3.10
CA VAL A 324 5.19 -25.18 2.24
C VAL A 324 6.15 -24.96 1.07
N PHE A 325 7.45 -24.82 1.35
CA PHE A 325 8.44 -24.62 0.28
C PHE A 325 8.52 -25.81 -0.68
N LYS A 326 8.26 -27.04 -0.22
CA LYS A 326 8.16 -28.22 -1.09
C LYS A 326 6.94 -28.13 -2.02
N ILE A 327 5.80 -27.62 -1.55
CA ILE A 327 4.63 -27.40 -2.42
C ILE A 327 4.96 -26.34 -3.46
N PHE A 328 5.54 -25.21 -3.08
CA PHE A 328 5.93 -24.17 -4.04
C PHE A 328 6.92 -24.71 -5.09
N LEU A 329 7.93 -25.48 -4.64
CA LEU A 329 8.86 -26.15 -5.54
C LEU A 329 8.16 -27.16 -6.49
N LEU A 330 7.18 -27.91 -6.00
CA LEU A 330 6.39 -28.83 -6.84
C LEU A 330 5.56 -28.08 -7.87
N LEU A 331 4.85 -27.03 -7.47
CA LEU A 331 4.06 -26.19 -8.37
C LEU A 331 4.95 -25.58 -9.47
N TRP A 332 6.15 -25.12 -9.13
CA TRP A 332 7.09 -24.60 -10.13
C TRP A 332 7.60 -25.64 -11.11
N ASN A 333 7.74 -26.91 -10.71
CA ASN A 333 8.09 -28.00 -11.63
C ASN A 333 6.98 -28.29 -12.65
N PHE A 334 5.74 -27.87 -12.41
CA PHE A 334 4.62 -28.00 -13.36
C PHE A 334 4.51 -26.82 -14.34
N CYS A 335 5.32 -25.77 -14.20
CA CYS A 335 5.49 -24.84 -15.32
C CYS A 335 6.18 -25.60 -16.47
N PRO A 336 5.59 -25.68 -17.67
CA PRO A 336 6.07 -26.56 -18.72
C PRO A 336 7.48 -26.16 -19.20
N MET A 337 8.51 -26.85 -18.71
CA MET A 337 9.88 -26.84 -19.26
C MET A 337 10.00 -27.72 -20.53
N THR A 338 8.93 -27.88 -21.31
CA THR A 338 9.03 -28.64 -22.58
C THR A 338 9.29 -27.69 -23.74
N PRO A 339 10.38 -27.88 -24.51
CA PRO A 339 10.63 -27.10 -25.71
C PRO A 339 9.63 -27.53 -26.77
N LYS A 340 8.49 -26.86 -26.85
CA LYS A 340 7.66 -26.91 -28.06
C LYS A 340 8.14 -25.82 -29.01
N ILE A 341 8.57 -26.29 -30.16
CA ILE A 341 9.06 -25.54 -31.32
C ILE A 341 8.16 -24.31 -31.55
N ASN A 342 8.79 -23.12 -31.60
CA ASN A 342 8.27 -21.83 -32.05
C ASN A 342 7.40 -20.94 -31.13
N TYR A 343 7.48 -21.03 -29.80
CA TYR A 343 7.03 -19.93 -28.93
C TYR A 343 8.06 -19.56 -27.87
N SER A 344 8.27 -18.25 -27.71
CA SER A 344 9.28 -17.61 -26.85
C SER A 344 9.26 -18.12 -25.40
N PHE A 345 10.45 -18.32 -24.84
CA PHE A 345 10.79 -18.90 -23.53
C PHE A 345 10.20 -18.19 -22.28
N ASN A 346 9.27 -17.23 -22.40
CA ASN A 346 9.06 -16.20 -21.37
C ASN A 346 7.75 -16.29 -20.55
N VAL A 347 7.10 -17.46 -20.46
CA VAL A 347 5.73 -17.55 -19.91
C VAL A 347 5.64 -17.76 -18.38
N CYS A 348 6.76 -17.85 -17.66
CA CYS A 348 6.77 -18.12 -16.21
C CYS A 348 7.80 -17.30 -15.41
N LEU A 349 8.25 -16.15 -15.91
CA LEU A 349 9.56 -15.65 -15.47
C LEU A 349 9.59 -14.89 -14.14
N THR A 350 8.50 -14.44 -13.52
CA THR A 350 8.61 -13.65 -12.26
C THR A 350 7.87 -14.29 -11.08
N TYR A 351 8.62 -14.62 -10.03
CA TYR A 351 8.12 -15.26 -8.82
C TYR A 351 8.39 -14.38 -7.60
N SER A 352 7.32 -13.97 -6.91
CA SER A 352 7.41 -13.35 -5.59
C SER A 352 6.79 -14.27 -4.56
N VAL A 353 7.61 -14.82 -3.67
CA VAL A 353 7.14 -15.60 -2.53
C VAL A 353 7.07 -14.70 -1.32
N LEU A 354 5.88 -14.60 -0.75
CA LEU A 354 5.59 -13.92 0.49
C LEU A 354 5.30 -14.98 1.56
N SER A 355 6.18 -15.10 2.55
CA SER A 355 5.94 -15.95 3.72
C SER A 355 5.68 -15.08 4.94
N LEU A 356 4.44 -15.16 5.43
CA LEU A 356 4.00 -14.64 6.72
C LEU A 356 4.14 -15.79 7.72
N THR A 357 5.12 -15.68 8.61
CA THR A 357 5.40 -16.68 9.64
C THR A 357 5.35 -16.05 11.01
N VAL A 358 4.70 -16.72 11.96
CA VAL A 358 4.66 -16.26 13.34
C VAL A 358 5.66 -17.10 14.13
N GLY A 359 6.88 -16.59 14.24
CA GLY A 359 7.92 -17.19 15.08
C GLY A 359 8.66 -18.37 14.46
N ALA A 360 8.76 -19.46 15.23
CA ALA A 360 9.64 -20.60 14.99
C ALA A 360 8.96 -21.71 14.19
N TYR A 361 9.59 -22.21 13.13
CA TYR A 361 9.21 -23.53 12.63
C TYR A 361 9.80 -24.61 13.55
N ASN A 362 8.98 -25.59 13.95
CA ASN A 362 9.39 -26.64 14.89
C ASN A 362 9.57 -28.01 14.22
N MET A 363 9.25 -28.13 12.93
CA MET A 363 9.43 -29.33 12.11
C MET A 363 10.04 -29.01 10.74
N GLY A 364 10.92 -29.90 10.28
CA GLY A 364 11.58 -29.80 8.97
C GLY A 364 12.73 -28.80 8.91
N GLU A 365 13.57 -28.91 7.88
CA GLU A 365 14.63 -27.93 7.58
C GLU A 365 14.32 -27.30 6.21
N PRO A 366 13.88 -26.02 6.16
CA PRO A 366 13.48 -25.36 4.91
C PRO A 366 14.67 -24.93 4.05
N ALA A 367 15.84 -24.68 4.64
CA ALA A 367 17.02 -24.15 3.95
C ALA A 367 17.47 -25.01 2.74
N PRO A 368 17.54 -26.36 2.82
CA PRO A 368 17.84 -27.20 1.66
C PRO A 368 16.81 -27.07 0.52
N THR A 369 15.53 -26.90 0.82
CA THR A 369 14.46 -26.76 -0.18
C THR A 369 14.51 -25.39 -0.83
N VAL A 370 14.70 -24.33 -0.05
CA VAL A 370 14.89 -22.97 -0.57
C VAL A 370 16.15 -22.88 -1.43
N LYS A 371 17.23 -23.59 -1.08
CA LYS A 371 18.42 -23.67 -1.93
C LYS A 371 18.12 -24.30 -3.30
N LYS A 372 17.28 -25.34 -3.36
CA LYS A 372 16.83 -25.93 -4.63
C LYS A 372 16.01 -24.95 -5.45
N ILE A 373 15.12 -24.21 -4.81
CA ILE A 373 14.35 -23.12 -5.42
C ILE A 373 15.27 -22.07 -6.04
N LYS A 374 16.21 -21.53 -5.25
CA LYS A 374 17.20 -20.54 -5.71
C LYS A 374 17.98 -21.07 -6.91
N ASN A 375 18.51 -22.30 -6.83
CA ASN A 375 19.26 -22.92 -7.92
C ASN A 375 18.41 -23.13 -9.19
N MET A 376 17.13 -23.47 -9.06
CA MET A 376 16.24 -23.66 -10.21
C MET A 376 16.01 -22.36 -11.00
N VAL A 377 15.93 -21.22 -10.31
CA VAL A 377 15.77 -19.91 -10.94
C VAL A 377 17.12 -19.40 -11.48
N TYR A 378 18.20 -19.57 -10.71
CA TYR A 378 19.51 -18.99 -11.02
C TYR A 378 20.31 -19.80 -12.05
N MET A 379 20.09 -21.13 -12.15
CA MET A 379 20.85 -22.03 -13.03
C MET A 379 19.93 -22.66 -14.09
N SER A 380 19.46 -21.86 -15.05
CA SER A 380 18.79 -22.39 -16.25
C SER A 380 19.84 -22.91 -17.25
N PRO A 381 19.67 -24.09 -17.89
CA PRO A 381 20.76 -24.77 -18.60
C PRO A 381 21.15 -24.19 -19.97
N THR A 382 20.63 -23.03 -20.38
CA THR A 382 20.63 -22.62 -21.80
C THR A 382 21.44 -21.37 -22.14
N SER A 383 22.26 -20.83 -21.25
CA SER A 383 23.14 -19.71 -21.60
C SER A 383 24.54 -19.88 -21.03
N ASP A 384 25.51 -20.06 -21.93
CA ASP A 384 26.97 -19.95 -21.72
C ASP A 384 27.40 -18.51 -21.35
N ASP A 385 26.55 -17.74 -20.68
CA ASP A 385 26.80 -16.34 -20.37
C ASP A 385 26.86 -16.16 -18.86
N GLU A 386 28.07 -16.19 -18.31
CA GLU A 386 28.39 -15.94 -16.90
C GLU A 386 28.06 -14.50 -16.45
N THR A 387 27.50 -13.65 -17.31
CA THR A 387 27.48 -12.20 -17.09
C THR A 387 26.21 -11.64 -16.44
N HIS A 388 25.10 -12.39 -16.32
CA HIS A 388 23.85 -11.86 -15.75
C HIS A 388 23.10 -12.89 -14.86
N PRO A 389 23.27 -12.84 -13.52
CA PRO A 389 22.51 -13.67 -12.60
C PRO A 389 21.00 -13.41 -12.73
N ARG A 390 20.20 -14.46 -12.93
CA ARG A 390 18.72 -14.42 -12.92
C ARG A 390 18.11 -14.14 -11.54
N GLU A 391 18.86 -13.51 -10.65
CA GLU A 391 18.45 -13.17 -9.27
C GLU A 391 17.26 -12.21 -9.23
N GLU A 392 17.08 -11.40 -10.29
CA GLU A 392 15.95 -10.49 -10.47
C GLU A 392 14.57 -11.17 -10.51
N TYR A 393 14.52 -12.45 -10.87
CA TYR A 393 13.27 -13.19 -11.12
C TYR A 393 12.66 -13.85 -9.86
N LEU A 394 13.36 -13.83 -8.73
CA LEU A 394 12.92 -14.45 -7.48
C LEU A 394 13.09 -13.50 -6.29
N ASP A 395 11.98 -13.11 -5.69
CA ASP A 395 11.97 -12.56 -4.34
C ASP A 395 11.37 -13.56 -3.35
N ILE A 396 11.99 -13.71 -2.18
CA ILE A 396 11.41 -14.41 -1.04
C ILE A 396 11.42 -13.46 0.15
N TYR A 397 10.24 -12.95 0.50
CA TYR A 397 10.02 -12.11 1.67
C TYR A 397 9.58 -12.93 2.87
N ILE A 398 10.13 -12.61 4.04
CA ILE A 398 9.75 -13.21 5.31
C ILE A 398 9.32 -12.12 6.28
N PHE A 399 8.05 -12.19 6.67
CA PHE A 399 7.44 -11.34 7.68
C PHE A 399 7.32 -12.18 8.95
N ALA A 400 8.27 -12.00 9.86
CA ALA A 400 8.34 -12.72 11.11
C ALA A 400 7.67 -11.89 12.22
N ALA A 401 6.53 -12.34 12.72
CA ALA A 401 5.85 -11.71 13.86
C ALA A 401 6.00 -12.57 15.12
N GLY A 402 6.15 -11.91 16.27
CA GLY A 402 6.12 -12.58 17.57
C GLY A 402 7.31 -12.26 18.45
N ARG A 403 7.28 -12.80 19.67
CA ARG A 403 8.25 -12.47 20.73
C ARG A 403 9.48 -13.39 20.73
N GLU A 404 9.36 -14.61 20.22
CA GLU A 404 10.48 -15.55 20.05
C GLU A 404 10.55 -15.97 18.58
N ILE A 405 11.48 -15.36 17.85
CA ILE A 405 11.71 -15.56 16.42
C ILE A 405 13.08 -16.19 16.24
N PHE A 406 13.19 -17.13 15.30
CA PHE A 406 14.43 -17.86 15.00
C PHE A 406 15.13 -17.14 13.84
N ASP A 407 15.67 -15.95 14.14
CA ASP A 407 16.20 -15.04 13.12
C ASP A 407 17.31 -15.70 12.27
N GLU A 408 18.21 -16.47 12.90
CA GLU A 408 19.32 -17.19 12.23
C GLU A 408 18.85 -18.27 11.25
N ASP A 409 17.65 -18.84 11.48
CA ASP A 409 17.10 -19.91 10.64
C ASP A 409 16.23 -19.35 9.51
N LEU A 410 15.51 -18.25 9.77
CA LEU A 410 14.58 -17.64 8.82
C LEU A 410 15.29 -16.70 7.85
N TYR A 411 16.24 -15.90 8.33
CA TYR A 411 16.95 -14.92 7.49
C TYR A 411 17.61 -15.55 6.23
N PRO A 412 18.29 -16.71 6.30
CA PRO A 412 18.89 -17.34 5.12
C PRO A 412 17.90 -17.81 4.04
N LEU A 413 16.61 -17.89 4.38
CA LEU A 413 15.57 -18.33 3.46
C LEU A 413 15.12 -17.20 2.50
N THR A 414 15.44 -15.94 2.79
CA THR A 414 15.08 -14.82 1.91
C THR A 414 15.88 -14.83 0.61
N ALA A 415 15.36 -14.20 -0.43
CA ALA A 415 15.97 -14.07 -1.75
C ALA A 415 15.54 -12.75 -2.40
N GLY A 416 16.38 -12.21 -3.27
CA GLY A 416 16.14 -10.97 -4.01
C GLY A 416 17.39 -10.09 -4.07
N THR A 417 17.35 -9.05 -4.89
CA THR A 417 18.50 -8.18 -5.16
C THR A 417 18.37 -6.84 -4.42
N GLY A 418 19.51 -6.35 -3.90
CA GLY A 418 19.72 -4.93 -3.51
C GLY A 418 18.89 -4.34 -2.36
N ARG A 419 17.89 -5.05 -1.82
CA ARG A 419 16.98 -4.54 -0.79
C ARG A 419 16.75 -5.59 0.31
N ARG A 420 16.10 -5.17 1.40
CA ARG A 420 15.82 -6.01 2.58
C ARG A 420 14.55 -6.83 2.35
N HIS A 421 14.64 -8.14 2.57
CA HIS A 421 13.51 -9.08 2.41
C HIS A 421 13.09 -9.79 3.72
N TYR A 422 13.74 -9.46 4.84
CA TYR A 422 13.41 -10.00 6.15
C TYR A 422 12.94 -8.89 7.09
N PHE A 423 11.71 -9.02 7.59
CA PHE A 423 11.07 -8.05 8.46
C PHE A 423 10.58 -8.71 9.74
N ARG A 424 10.75 -8.02 10.85
CA ARG A 424 10.52 -8.50 12.20
C ARG A 424 9.51 -7.61 12.91
N PHE A 425 8.41 -8.17 13.39
CA PHE A 425 7.33 -7.43 14.03
C PHE A 425 7.13 -7.84 15.48
N LYS A 426 6.75 -6.86 16.30
CA LYS A 426 6.39 -7.07 17.70
C LYS A 426 5.13 -7.96 17.82
N ASP A 427 4.18 -7.75 16.93
CA ASP A 427 2.88 -8.42 16.85
C ASP A 427 2.39 -8.49 15.39
N ILE A 428 1.52 -9.45 15.07
CA ILE A 428 0.97 -9.59 13.71
C ILE A 428 0.08 -8.41 13.31
N SER A 429 -0.54 -7.73 14.28
CA SER A 429 -1.29 -6.49 14.05
C SER A 429 -0.45 -5.41 13.37
N ASN A 430 0.86 -5.38 13.61
CA ASN A 430 1.75 -4.45 12.91
C ASN A 430 1.91 -4.78 11.42
N ILE A 431 1.73 -6.04 11.00
CA ILE A 431 1.76 -6.43 9.58
C ILE A 431 0.52 -5.91 8.86
N LEU A 432 -0.64 -5.89 9.53
CA LEU A 432 -1.85 -5.27 8.99
C LEU A 432 -1.63 -3.80 8.64
N GLU A 433 -1.01 -3.05 9.57
CA GLU A 433 -0.68 -1.64 9.37
C GLU A 433 0.28 -1.44 8.19
N VAL A 434 1.29 -2.30 8.03
CA VAL A 434 2.18 -2.27 6.85
C VAL A 434 1.38 -2.36 5.56
N PHE A 435 0.46 -3.32 5.47
CA PHE A 435 -0.31 -3.55 4.25
C PHE A 435 -1.36 -2.46 3.98
N ASP A 436 -1.81 -1.75 5.02
CA ASP A 436 -2.57 -0.51 4.83
C ASP A 436 -1.73 0.59 4.18
N ASP A 437 -0.45 0.68 4.56
CA ASP A 437 0.48 1.75 4.18
C ASP A 437 1.24 1.52 2.87
N ILE A 438 1.37 0.28 2.37
CA ILE A 438 2.15 -0.09 1.17
C ILE A 438 1.87 0.78 -0.07
N ILE A 439 0.64 1.27 -0.25
CA ILE A 439 0.19 2.01 -1.44
C ILE A 439 0.40 3.55 -1.30
N ASP A 440 1.11 3.99 -0.28
CA ASP A 440 1.40 5.42 -0.07
C ASP A 440 2.76 5.90 -0.60
N GLY A 441 3.49 5.03 -1.31
CA GLY A 441 4.76 5.39 -1.93
C GLY A 441 4.63 6.47 -3.02
N ASP A 442 5.73 7.19 -3.24
CA ASP A 442 5.89 8.20 -4.29
C ASP A 442 5.51 7.70 -5.69
N ASP A 443 5.64 6.39 -5.91
CA ASP A 443 5.35 5.71 -7.18
C ASP A 443 3.85 5.46 -7.44
N VAL A 444 2.99 5.58 -6.41
CA VAL A 444 1.51 5.53 -6.54
C VAL A 444 0.91 6.94 -6.66
N LYS A 445 1.73 8.00 -6.60
CA LYS A 445 1.25 9.40 -6.69
C LYS A 445 0.54 9.71 -8.01
N GLY A 446 0.81 8.93 -9.07
CA GLY A 446 0.16 9.07 -10.38
C GLY A 446 -1.20 8.37 -10.53
N LEU A 447 -1.62 7.51 -9.58
CA LEU A 447 -2.88 6.78 -9.72
C LEU A 447 -4.07 7.64 -9.26
N CYS A 448 -4.94 7.97 -10.20
CA CYS A 448 -6.20 8.67 -9.93
C CYS A 448 -7.22 7.79 -9.20
N GLY A 449 -8.19 8.38 -8.50
CA GLY A 449 -9.39 7.70 -8.01
C GLY A 449 -9.15 6.68 -6.89
N LEU A 450 -7.96 6.58 -6.30
CA LEU A 450 -7.75 5.71 -5.14
C LEU A 450 -8.53 6.25 -3.94
N HIS A 451 -9.36 5.40 -3.34
CA HIS A 451 -10.12 5.70 -2.13
C HIS A 451 -10.09 4.52 -1.15
N TRP A 452 -10.44 4.78 0.11
CA TRP A 452 -10.42 3.77 1.18
C TRP A 452 -11.80 3.71 1.82
N GLU A 453 -12.40 2.51 1.83
CA GLU A 453 -13.59 2.21 2.65
C GLU A 453 -13.12 1.60 3.98
N TYR A 454 -13.11 2.42 5.04
CA TYR A 454 -12.84 1.93 6.39
C TYR A 454 -14.17 1.61 7.07
N SER A 455 -14.23 0.46 7.76
CA SER A 455 -15.40 0.03 8.53
C SER A 455 -15.58 0.79 9.86
N ASP A 456 -14.54 1.50 10.34
CA ASP A 456 -14.54 2.16 11.64
C ASP A 456 -14.42 3.69 11.57
N HIS A 457 -15.18 4.37 12.43
CA HIS A 457 -15.29 5.84 12.57
C HIS A 457 -14.01 6.56 13.06
N ILE A 458 -12.86 5.89 13.07
CA ILE A 458 -11.60 6.39 13.66
C ILE A 458 -10.82 7.27 12.67
N TYR A 459 -11.08 7.18 11.36
CA TYR A 459 -10.30 7.87 10.32
C TYR A 459 -10.95 9.14 9.79
N SER A 460 -10.12 10.13 9.43
CA SER A 460 -10.54 11.42 8.86
C SER A 460 -11.29 11.23 7.54
N THR A 461 -12.44 11.88 7.37
CA THR A 461 -13.23 11.93 6.12
C THR A 461 -12.39 12.36 4.91
N ARG A 462 -11.28 13.07 5.15
CA ARG A 462 -10.31 13.45 4.12
C ARG A 462 -9.62 12.25 3.47
N ARG A 463 -9.37 11.16 4.20
CA ARG A 463 -8.78 9.91 3.67
C ARG A 463 -9.77 9.11 2.84
N MET A 464 -11.06 9.21 3.16
CA MET A 464 -12.11 8.54 2.38
C MET A 464 -12.33 9.23 1.03
N TYR A 465 -12.21 10.56 0.99
CA TYR A 465 -12.44 11.37 -0.22
C TYR A 465 -11.27 12.34 -0.49
N PRO A 466 -10.08 11.83 -0.86
CA PRO A 466 -8.85 12.63 -0.96
C PRO A 466 -8.86 13.65 -2.12
N TRP A 467 -9.70 13.46 -3.13
CA TRP A 467 -9.87 14.41 -4.24
C TRP A 467 -10.71 15.63 -3.88
N MET A 468 -11.50 15.57 -2.82
CA MET A 468 -12.45 16.62 -2.47
C MET A 468 -11.74 17.98 -2.37
N ALA A 469 -12.29 19.02 -2.98
CA ALA A 469 -11.83 20.39 -2.83
C ALA A 469 -12.97 21.28 -2.34
N PHE A 470 -12.65 22.23 -1.46
CA PHE A 470 -13.60 23.25 -1.02
C PHE A 470 -13.22 24.57 -1.65
N VAL A 471 -14.12 25.12 -2.45
CA VAL A 471 -13.91 26.39 -3.16
C VAL A 471 -14.70 27.46 -2.41
N SER A 472 -14.01 28.47 -1.88
CA SER A 472 -14.62 29.58 -1.16
C SER A 472 -14.24 30.89 -1.82
N ILE A 473 -15.24 31.65 -2.26
CA ILE A 473 -15.08 32.88 -3.05
C ILE A 473 -15.69 34.02 -2.23
N GLY A 474 -14.86 34.98 -1.83
CA GLY A 474 -15.30 36.13 -1.05
C GLY A 474 -15.37 37.39 -1.91
N ASN A 475 -16.54 38.03 -1.98
CA ASN A 475 -16.69 39.31 -2.65
C ASN A 475 -17.56 40.27 -1.81
N GLN A 476 -17.03 41.46 -1.49
CA GLN A 476 -17.71 42.57 -0.78
C GLN A 476 -18.67 42.14 0.36
N GLY A 477 -18.24 41.23 1.24
CA GLY A 477 -19.01 40.78 2.41
C GLY A 477 -19.97 39.60 2.19
N ARG A 478 -20.06 39.04 0.98
CA ARG A 478 -20.73 37.76 0.71
C ARG A 478 -19.71 36.66 0.39
N LEU A 479 -19.79 35.56 1.13
CA LEU A 479 -18.98 34.36 0.91
C LEU A 479 -19.81 33.32 0.15
N ARG A 480 -19.43 33.03 -1.10
CA ARG A 480 -19.95 31.89 -1.86
C ARG A 480 -19.10 30.67 -1.56
N LYS A 481 -19.76 29.52 -1.38
CA LYS A 481 -19.11 28.24 -1.13
C LYS A 481 -19.53 27.28 -2.23
N CYS A 482 -18.56 26.57 -2.78
CA CYS A 482 -18.72 25.51 -3.75
C CYS A 482 -17.82 24.34 -3.37
N MET A 483 -18.03 23.21 -4.03
CA MET A 483 -17.16 22.05 -3.98
C MET A 483 -16.39 21.91 -5.30
N GLY A 484 -15.37 21.07 -5.30
CA GLY A 484 -14.62 20.70 -6.48
C GLY A 484 -13.93 19.36 -6.26
N SER A 485 -13.17 18.94 -7.27
CA SER A 485 -12.34 17.75 -7.24
C SER A 485 -10.97 18.04 -7.81
N LEU A 486 -9.92 17.61 -7.11
CA LEU A 486 -8.57 17.55 -7.64
C LEU A 486 -8.54 16.51 -8.75
N VAL A 487 -8.15 16.90 -9.96
CA VAL A 487 -8.08 16.00 -11.15
C VAL A 487 -6.64 15.76 -11.60
N THR A 488 -5.73 16.66 -11.25
CA THR A 488 -4.26 16.49 -11.33
C THR A 488 -3.63 17.20 -10.11
N PRO A 489 -2.33 17.05 -9.81
CA PRO A 489 -1.68 17.80 -8.72
C PRO A 489 -1.87 19.33 -8.80
N GLN A 490 -2.11 19.88 -9.99
CA GLN A 490 -2.21 21.31 -10.24
C GLN A 490 -3.63 21.81 -10.53
N PHE A 491 -4.58 20.94 -10.91
CA PHE A 491 -5.90 21.38 -11.37
C PHE A 491 -7.05 20.86 -10.49
N VAL A 492 -7.96 21.78 -10.14
CA VAL A 492 -9.24 21.47 -9.48
C VAL A 492 -10.40 21.74 -10.45
N LEU A 493 -11.22 20.72 -10.69
CA LEU A 493 -12.45 20.79 -11.48
C LEU A 493 -13.62 21.23 -10.58
N THR A 494 -14.39 22.22 -11.02
CA THR A 494 -15.55 22.77 -10.28
C THR A 494 -16.60 23.35 -11.26
N ALA A 495 -17.70 23.87 -10.75
CA ALA A 495 -18.73 24.53 -11.55
C ALA A 495 -18.32 25.96 -11.90
N ALA A 496 -18.63 26.41 -13.12
CA ALA A 496 -18.30 27.76 -13.57
C ALA A 496 -19.13 28.82 -12.84
N HIS A 497 -20.39 28.53 -12.50
CA HIS A 497 -21.30 29.45 -11.80
C HIS A 497 -20.84 29.84 -10.40
N CYS A 498 -19.85 29.14 -9.85
CA CYS A 498 -19.22 29.51 -8.60
C CYS A 498 -18.55 30.89 -8.71
N PHE A 499 -18.05 31.25 -9.89
CA PHE A 499 -17.34 32.50 -10.19
C PHE A 499 -18.28 33.53 -10.84
N THR A 500 -17.95 34.82 -10.76
CA THR A 500 -18.67 35.89 -11.46
C THR A 500 -17.77 36.58 -12.50
N PHE A 501 -18.35 37.15 -13.56
CA PHE A 501 -17.61 37.83 -14.65
C PHE A 501 -16.75 39.04 -14.20
N GLU A 502 -16.89 39.50 -12.97
CA GLU A 502 -16.00 40.50 -12.37
C GLU A 502 -14.68 39.88 -11.85
N ASP A 503 -14.50 38.57 -11.96
CA ASP A 503 -13.40 37.82 -11.34
C ASP A 503 -12.31 37.27 -12.30
N LEU A 504 -12.31 37.52 -13.64
CA LEU A 504 -11.16 37.35 -14.62
C LEU A 504 -11.61 37.65 -16.10
N PRO A 505 -10.69 37.81 -17.10
CA PRO A 505 -10.81 38.80 -18.20
C PRO A 505 -11.86 38.51 -19.29
N GLU A 506 -12.30 39.62 -19.87
CA GLU A 506 -13.38 39.85 -20.85
C GLU A 506 -13.62 38.74 -21.88
N HIS A 507 -14.90 38.58 -22.27
CA HIS A 507 -15.48 37.89 -23.45
C HIS A 507 -16.21 36.57 -23.16
N VAL A 508 -17.46 36.60 -22.66
CA VAL A 508 -18.58 35.84 -23.25
C VAL A 508 -19.91 36.51 -22.85
N SER A 509 -20.67 37.05 -23.80
CA SER A 509 -22.09 37.37 -23.60
C SER A 509 -22.89 36.88 -24.81
N ASN A 510 -23.94 36.09 -24.60
CA ASN A 510 -25.03 35.99 -25.57
C ASN A 510 -26.39 35.95 -24.87
N ASN A 511 -27.31 36.74 -25.42
CA ASN A 511 -28.63 37.03 -24.88
C ASN A 511 -29.61 35.90 -25.22
N ASN A 512 -30.20 35.24 -24.22
CA ASN A 512 -31.61 34.75 -24.20
C ASN A 512 -32.01 33.88 -22.98
N ALA A 513 -31.19 33.76 -21.94
CA ALA A 513 -31.63 33.31 -20.62
C ALA A 513 -30.83 34.06 -19.55
N LYS A 514 -31.44 34.39 -18.39
CA LYS A 514 -30.72 35.06 -17.31
C LYS A 514 -29.66 34.17 -16.65
N GLU A 515 -29.74 32.85 -16.83
CA GLU A 515 -28.74 31.85 -16.43
C GLU A 515 -28.78 30.70 -17.46
N PHE A 516 -27.77 30.61 -18.35
CA PHE A 516 -27.63 29.51 -19.30
C PHE A 516 -26.42 28.67 -18.90
N TYR A 517 -26.67 27.51 -18.28
CA TYR A 517 -25.65 26.63 -17.67
C TYR A 517 -25.10 25.55 -18.64
N ASP A 518 -25.32 25.66 -19.95
CA ASP A 518 -25.03 24.59 -20.92
C ASP A 518 -23.57 24.07 -20.87
N TYR A 519 -22.64 24.92 -20.42
CA TYR A 519 -21.25 24.56 -20.11
C TYR A 519 -20.83 25.08 -18.73
N ASP A 520 -21.52 24.64 -17.68
CA ASP A 520 -21.22 25.00 -16.29
C ASP A 520 -20.03 24.22 -15.70
N VAL A 521 -18.85 24.37 -16.32
CA VAL A 521 -17.62 23.70 -15.93
C VAL A 521 -16.44 24.66 -15.92
N ALA A 522 -15.60 24.60 -14.89
CA ALA A 522 -14.41 25.41 -14.74
C ALA A 522 -13.23 24.59 -14.17
N LEU A 523 -12.03 24.95 -14.58
CA LEU A 523 -10.78 24.42 -14.03
C LEU A 523 -10.05 25.54 -13.30
N ILE A 524 -9.69 25.30 -12.04
CA ILE A 524 -8.82 26.17 -11.25
C ILE A 524 -7.41 25.60 -11.37
N GLN A 525 -6.49 26.36 -11.98
CA GLN A 525 -5.07 26.06 -11.93
C GLN A 525 -4.50 26.62 -10.63
N LEU A 526 -3.83 25.76 -9.87
CA LEU A 526 -3.15 26.13 -8.63
C LEU A 526 -1.80 26.76 -8.95
N THR A 527 -1.34 27.65 -8.06
CA THR A 527 -0.04 28.32 -8.22
C THR A 527 1.15 27.40 -7.94
N GLU A 528 0.94 26.38 -7.11
CA GLU A 528 1.91 25.35 -6.76
C GLU A 528 1.23 23.99 -6.81
N ASP A 529 1.98 22.97 -7.23
CA ASP A 529 1.50 21.61 -7.26
C ASP A 529 1.24 21.09 -5.84
N VAL A 530 0.10 20.42 -5.67
CA VAL A 530 -0.24 19.80 -4.40
C VAL A 530 0.57 18.52 -4.22
N SER A 531 1.24 18.40 -3.08
CA SER A 531 1.93 17.16 -2.70
C SER A 531 0.91 16.04 -2.47
N ILE A 532 0.94 15.03 -3.36
CA ILE A 532 0.08 13.86 -3.29
C ILE A 532 0.39 13.03 -2.03
N SER A 533 -0.65 12.62 -1.30
CA SER A 533 -0.57 11.86 -0.03
C SER A 533 -1.89 11.11 0.24
N PHE A 534 -1.98 10.32 1.33
CA PHE A 534 -3.25 9.72 1.78
C PHE A 534 -4.45 10.67 1.87
N ASN A 535 -4.19 11.94 2.19
CA ASN A 535 -5.25 12.93 2.38
C ASN A 535 -5.56 13.69 1.09
N VAL A 536 -4.69 13.63 0.06
CA VAL A 536 -4.84 14.45 -1.13
C VAL A 536 -4.39 13.68 -2.36
N ARG A 537 -5.35 13.31 -3.22
CA ARG A 537 -5.12 12.51 -4.44
C ARG A 537 -6.11 12.93 -5.54
N PRO A 538 -5.73 12.86 -6.82
CA PRO A 538 -6.64 13.19 -7.90
C PRO A 538 -7.74 12.12 -8.05
N ILE A 539 -8.94 12.51 -8.51
CA ILE A 539 -9.99 11.59 -8.96
C ILE A 539 -9.80 11.24 -10.44
N CYS A 540 -10.20 10.04 -10.86
CA CYS A 540 -10.15 9.68 -12.28
C CYS A 540 -11.21 10.44 -13.08
N ILE A 541 -10.86 10.89 -14.29
CA ILE A 541 -11.78 11.57 -15.21
C ILE A 541 -11.97 10.78 -16.51
N PRO A 542 -13.11 10.91 -17.20
CA PRO A 542 -13.44 10.03 -18.31
C PRO A 542 -12.55 10.24 -19.53
N CYS A 543 -12.46 9.19 -20.34
CA CYS A 543 -11.77 9.15 -21.63
C CYS A 543 -10.28 9.45 -21.55
N THR A 544 -9.66 9.01 -20.47
CA THR A 544 -8.22 9.05 -20.23
C THR A 544 -7.65 7.64 -20.11
N GLN A 545 -6.36 7.47 -20.43
CA GLN A 545 -5.65 6.20 -20.30
C GLN A 545 -5.62 5.74 -18.84
N GLU A 546 -5.43 6.69 -17.92
CA GLU A 546 -5.42 6.48 -16.48
C GLU A 546 -6.75 5.89 -15.97
N THR A 547 -7.89 6.31 -16.56
CA THR A 547 -9.20 5.71 -16.29
C THR A 547 -9.36 4.34 -16.95
N SER A 548 -8.82 4.12 -18.15
CA SER A 548 -8.80 2.78 -18.76
C SER A 548 -8.02 1.80 -17.89
N ASP A 549 -6.90 2.23 -17.36
CA ASP A 549 -6.05 1.49 -16.44
C ASP A 549 -6.78 1.21 -15.12
N ALA A 550 -7.49 2.20 -14.58
CA ALA A 550 -8.35 2.06 -13.40
C ALA A 550 -9.46 1.01 -13.59
N LEU A 551 -10.06 1.00 -14.79
CA LEU A 551 -11.13 0.08 -15.18
C LEU A 551 -10.61 -1.26 -15.71
N LYS A 552 -9.28 -1.47 -15.75
CA LYS A 552 -8.61 -2.67 -16.27
C LYS A 552 -9.01 -3.01 -17.70
N LEU A 553 -9.11 -1.99 -18.52
CA LEU A 553 -9.43 -2.12 -19.93
C LEU A 553 -8.18 -2.41 -20.75
N PRO A 554 -8.33 -3.13 -21.87
CA PRO A 554 -7.20 -3.34 -22.77
C PRO A 554 -6.66 -2.00 -23.28
N GLY A 555 -5.34 -1.95 -23.57
CA GLY A 555 -4.65 -0.72 -23.99
C GLY A 555 -5.12 -0.10 -25.32
N ASN A 556 -6.07 -0.73 -26.03
CA ASN A 556 -6.75 -0.18 -27.20
C ASN A 556 -8.20 0.26 -26.92
N SER A 557 -8.54 0.44 -25.64
CA SER A 557 -9.88 0.84 -25.21
C SER A 557 -10.26 2.24 -25.70
N THR A 558 -11.56 2.44 -25.89
CA THR A 558 -12.13 3.68 -26.44
C THR A 558 -12.91 4.46 -25.38
N CYS A 559 -13.07 5.77 -25.62
CA CYS A 559 -13.90 6.63 -24.78
C CYS A 559 -15.34 6.09 -24.67
N LYS A 560 -15.90 5.58 -25.77
CA LYS A 560 -17.23 4.96 -25.82
C LYS A 560 -17.38 3.73 -24.92
N GLN A 561 -16.35 2.88 -24.84
CA GLN A 561 -16.35 1.72 -23.95
C GLN A 561 -16.39 2.13 -22.48
N GLN A 562 -15.67 3.20 -22.09
CA GLN A 562 -15.75 3.73 -20.73
C GLN A 562 -17.17 4.24 -20.41
N ASP A 563 -17.77 5.00 -21.34
CA ASP A 563 -19.10 5.62 -21.19
C ASP A 563 -20.23 4.58 -21.14
N GLU A 564 -20.54 3.96 -22.28
CA GLU A 564 -21.78 3.23 -22.51
C GLU A 564 -21.72 1.77 -22.05
N GLU A 565 -20.53 1.19 -21.92
CA GLU A 565 -20.37 -0.23 -21.59
C GLU A 565 -20.05 -0.48 -20.10
N ILE A 566 -19.55 0.54 -19.39
CA ILE A 566 -19.02 0.38 -18.02
C ILE A 566 -19.61 1.40 -17.04
N LEU A 567 -19.41 2.69 -17.29
CA LEU A 567 -19.68 3.72 -16.28
C LEU A 567 -21.16 4.15 -16.27
N LEU A 568 -21.80 4.32 -17.43
CA LEU A 568 -23.19 4.77 -17.60
C LEU A 568 -24.03 3.77 -18.41
N LYS A 569 -23.85 2.47 -18.14
CA LYS A 569 -24.45 1.36 -18.90
C LYS A 569 -25.96 1.21 -18.67
N ASN A 570 -26.43 1.42 -17.44
CA ASN A 570 -27.80 1.08 -17.05
C ASN A 570 -28.75 2.26 -17.21
N SER A 571 -30.03 1.99 -17.49
CA SER A 571 -31.06 3.04 -17.60
C SER A 571 -31.32 3.80 -16.29
N LEU A 572 -30.92 3.23 -15.16
CA LEU A 572 -30.88 3.82 -13.83
C LEU A 572 -29.51 3.54 -13.22
N GLU A 573 -28.57 4.45 -13.42
CA GLU A 573 -27.18 4.23 -12.99
C GLU A 573 -26.95 4.81 -11.59
N LYS A 574 -26.51 3.98 -10.63
CA LYS A 574 -26.20 4.44 -9.27
C LYS A 574 -24.93 5.28 -9.29
N LEU A 575 -25.02 6.50 -8.75
CA LEU A 575 -23.93 7.45 -8.62
C LEU A 575 -23.91 8.05 -7.23
N ASN A 576 -22.80 8.71 -6.90
CA ASN A 576 -22.61 9.38 -5.63
C ASN A 576 -22.03 10.77 -5.81
N PHE A 577 -22.32 11.68 -4.89
CA PHE A 577 -21.60 12.95 -4.75
C PHE A 577 -21.51 13.35 -3.28
N LEU A 578 -20.68 14.32 -2.96
CA LEU A 578 -20.45 14.74 -1.58
C LEU A 578 -21.27 15.99 -1.24
N THR A 579 -21.72 16.07 0.00
CA THR A 579 -22.30 17.28 0.57
C THR A 579 -21.56 17.65 1.84
N ARG A 580 -21.50 18.95 2.12
CA ARG A 580 -20.87 19.46 3.33
C ARG A 580 -21.86 20.23 4.20
N THR A 581 -21.85 19.88 5.48
CA THR A 581 -22.37 20.71 6.59
C THR A 581 -21.20 21.44 7.26
N SER A 582 -21.44 22.32 8.24
CA SER A 582 -20.38 23.13 8.87
C SER A 582 -19.11 22.33 9.22
N THR A 583 -19.27 21.13 9.79
CA THR A 583 -18.17 20.28 10.28
C THR A 583 -18.10 18.88 9.65
N VAL A 584 -19.13 18.41 8.94
CA VAL A 584 -19.22 17.02 8.45
C VAL A 584 -19.44 16.97 6.94
N VAL A 585 -18.71 16.08 6.27
CA VAL A 585 -18.91 15.72 4.86
C VAL A 585 -19.63 14.36 4.81
N ASN A 586 -20.70 14.28 4.02
CA ASN A 586 -21.46 13.06 3.83
C ASN A 586 -21.56 12.70 2.35
N LYS A 587 -21.64 11.40 2.05
CA LYS A 587 -21.92 10.87 0.71
C LYS A 587 -23.42 10.83 0.45
N LYS A 588 -23.85 11.39 -0.68
CA LYS A 588 -25.23 11.33 -1.18
C LYS A 588 -25.33 10.23 -2.23
N ASP A 589 -26.29 9.33 -2.07
CA ASP A 589 -26.69 8.36 -3.10
C ASP A 589 -27.75 8.94 -4.02
N VAL A 590 -27.53 8.79 -5.33
CA VAL A 590 -28.46 9.19 -6.39
C VAL A 590 -28.41 8.19 -7.55
N HIS A 591 -29.39 8.26 -8.46
CA HIS A 591 -29.35 7.46 -9.68
C HIS A 591 -29.58 8.34 -10.91
N ALA A 592 -28.65 8.31 -11.86
CA ALA A 592 -28.80 8.97 -13.15
C ALA A 592 -29.86 8.27 -14.00
N LYS A 593 -30.82 9.05 -14.51
CA LYS A 593 -31.90 8.55 -15.36
C LYS A 593 -31.46 8.66 -16.82
N LEU A 594 -31.18 7.51 -17.43
CA LEU A 594 -30.65 7.40 -18.80
C LEU A 594 -31.67 6.70 -19.72
N GLY A 595 -31.45 6.81 -21.03
CA GLY A 595 -32.33 6.23 -22.05
C GLY A 595 -33.78 6.71 -21.89
N ASP A 596 -34.72 5.77 -21.90
CA ASP A 596 -36.17 6.04 -21.83
C ASP A 596 -36.60 6.78 -20.55
N ASN A 597 -35.83 6.69 -19.47
CA ASN A 597 -36.13 7.37 -18.20
C ASN A 597 -35.72 8.85 -18.21
N ARG A 598 -34.89 9.28 -19.16
CA ARG A 598 -34.33 10.64 -19.19
C ARG A 598 -35.39 11.69 -19.42
N ASP A 599 -36.25 11.49 -20.43
CA ASP A 599 -37.25 12.49 -20.84
C ASP A 599 -38.26 12.78 -19.71
N ALA A 600 -38.66 11.76 -18.96
CA ALA A 600 -39.48 11.93 -17.76
C ALA A 600 -38.75 12.76 -16.68
N CYS A 601 -37.46 12.52 -16.47
CA CYS A 601 -36.65 13.24 -15.49
C CYS A 601 -36.52 14.73 -15.84
N ILE A 602 -36.12 15.04 -17.07
CA ILE A 602 -35.86 16.43 -17.50
C ILE A 602 -37.13 17.27 -17.65
N SER A 603 -38.31 16.65 -17.79
CA SER A 603 -39.58 17.37 -17.87
C SER A 603 -39.84 18.28 -16.65
N HIS A 604 -39.31 17.90 -15.48
CA HIS A 604 -39.42 18.70 -14.26
C HIS A 604 -38.57 19.99 -14.29
N ALA A 605 -37.61 20.12 -15.20
CA ALA A 605 -36.81 21.33 -15.38
C ALA A 605 -37.67 22.56 -15.67
N LEU A 606 -38.81 22.37 -16.35
CA LEU A 606 -39.75 23.44 -16.70
C LEU A 606 -40.40 24.10 -15.47
N GLN A 607 -40.32 23.45 -14.31
CA GLN A 607 -40.86 23.98 -13.04
C GLN A 607 -39.82 24.85 -12.31
N ALA A 608 -38.57 24.87 -12.76
CA ALA A 608 -37.51 25.64 -12.13
C ALA A 608 -37.68 27.15 -12.37
N ALA A 609 -37.35 27.94 -11.35
CA ALA A 609 -37.40 29.39 -11.44
C ALA A 609 -36.41 29.89 -12.51
N GLY A 610 -36.90 30.70 -13.46
CA GLY A 610 -36.08 31.31 -14.51
C GLY A 610 -36.10 30.58 -15.86
N ILE A 611 -36.69 29.38 -15.94
CA ILE A 611 -36.85 28.65 -17.19
C ILE A 611 -38.12 29.13 -17.91
N THR A 612 -37.97 29.67 -19.13
CA THR A 612 -39.08 30.23 -19.93
C THR A 612 -39.43 29.43 -21.19
N THR A 613 -38.64 28.40 -21.51
CA THR A 613 -38.91 27.50 -22.64
C THR A 613 -40.04 26.53 -22.29
N ALA A 614 -40.79 26.06 -23.31
CA ALA A 614 -41.75 24.99 -23.17
C ALA A 614 -41.15 23.60 -23.47
N ASP A 615 -39.97 23.56 -24.09
CA ASP A 615 -39.25 22.33 -24.40
C ASP A 615 -38.17 22.07 -23.34
N PRO A 616 -38.27 20.97 -22.55
CA PRO A 616 -37.29 20.66 -21.51
C PRO A 616 -35.90 20.36 -22.09
N LYS A 617 -35.77 19.96 -23.37
CA LYS A 617 -34.47 19.70 -24.02
C LYS A 617 -33.69 20.97 -24.32
N VAL A 618 -34.37 22.12 -24.40
CA VAL A 618 -33.74 23.44 -24.52
C VAL A 618 -33.18 23.89 -23.17
N ALA A 619 -33.85 23.56 -22.06
CA ALA A 619 -33.38 23.86 -20.72
C ALA A 619 -32.29 22.89 -20.24
N VAL A 620 -32.40 21.61 -20.62
CA VAL A 620 -31.52 20.51 -20.21
C VAL A 620 -31.00 19.80 -21.45
N THR A 621 -29.93 20.34 -22.01
CA THR A 621 -29.24 19.81 -23.18
C THR A 621 -28.65 18.42 -22.91
N ASP A 622 -28.13 17.76 -23.95
CA ASP A 622 -27.48 16.45 -23.83
C ASP A 622 -26.18 16.49 -23.02
N ASN A 623 -25.70 17.69 -22.66
CA ASN A 623 -24.59 17.89 -21.74
C ASN A 623 -24.95 17.56 -20.28
N PHE A 624 -26.23 17.37 -19.97
CA PHE A 624 -26.68 17.11 -18.60
C PHE A 624 -27.12 15.66 -18.35
N LEU A 625 -26.69 15.13 -17.20
CA LEU A 625 -27.33 14.01 -16.51
C LEU A 625 -28.43 14.54 -15.59
N CYS A 626 -29.50 13.75 -15.41
CA CYS A 626 -30.61 14.08 -14.52
C CYS A 626 -30.72 13.04 -13.40
N THR A 627 -30.79 13.50 -12.15
CA THR A 627 -31.01 12.67 -10.94
C THR A 627 -32.13 13.25 -10.08
N GLY A 628 -32.46 12.59 -8.97
CA GLY A 628 -33.48 13.08 -8.05
C GLY A 628 -34.85 12.47 -8.32
N GLY A 629 -35.74 12.63 -7.36
CA GLY A 629 -37.07 12.04 -7.38
C GLY A 629 -37.19 10.78 -6.52
N ARG A 630 -38.43 10.34 -6.35
CA ARG A 630 -38.79 9.15 -5.57
C ARG A 630 -39.14 7.94 -6.44
N THR A 631 -39.22 8.12 -7.75
CA THR A 631 -39.58 7.06 -8.68
C THR A 631 -38.42 6.08 -8.83
N TYR A 632 -38.70 4.79 -8.62
CA TYR A 632 -37.75 3.66 -8.51
C TYR A 632 -36.87 3.67 -7.25
N PHE A 633 -36.19 4.79 -7.00
CA PHE A 633 -35.31 4.98 -5.84
C PHE A 633 -35.57 6.33 -5.22
N ARG A 634 -35.24 6.46 -3.93
CA ARG A 634 -35.34 7.71 -3.19
C ARG A 634 -33.98 8.40 -3.21
N ASP A 635 -33.78 9.26 -4.19
CA ASP A 635 -32.50 9.93 -4.38
C ASP A 635 -32.33 11.09 -3.39
N HIS A 636 -31.09 11.36 -2.98
CA HIS A 636 -30.76 12.61 -2.31
C HIS A 636 -30.77 13.79 -3.31
N ILE A 637 -30.90 15.02 -2.79
CA ILE A 637 -30.88 16.27 -3.59
C ILE A 637 -29.69 17.16 -3.21
N ALA A 638 -29.12 17.88 -4.16
CA ALA A 638 -28.04 18.84 -3.96
C ALA A 638 -28.51 20.04 -3.13
N CYS A 639 -27.60 20.53 -2.28
CA CYS A 639 -27.82 21.71 -1.46
C CYS A 639 -26.97 22.89 -1.94
N ASN A 640 -27.37 24.11 -1.54
CA ASN A 640 -26.51 25.27 -1.70
C ASN A 640 -25.15 25.01 -1.03
N GLY A 641 -24.07 25.07 -1.81
CA GLY A 641 -22.72 24.69 -1.38
C GLY A 641 -22.19 23.43 -2.05
N ASP A 642 -23.07 22.53 -2.50
CA ASP A 642 -22.69 21.28 -3.18
C ASP A 642 -22.34 21.51 -4.67
N GLY A 643 -22.66 22.69 -5.22
CA GLY A 643 -22.33 23.08 -6.60
C GLY A 643 -20.84 22.90 -6.89
N GLY A 644 -20.52 22.27 -8.01
CA GLY A 644 -19.15 21.89 -8.38
C GLY A 644 -18.65 20.57 -7.77
N SER A 645 -19.42 19.91 -6.89
CA SER A 645 -19.03 18.59 -6.37
C SER A 645 -18.90 17.58 -7.51
N ALA A 646 -17.88 16.72 -7.40
CA ALA A 646 -17.77 15.54 -8.26
C ALA A 646 -18.97 14.62 -8.07
N VAL A 647 -19.62 14.26 -9.17
CA VAL A 647 -20.56 13.14 -9.25
C VAL A 647 -19.77 11.96 -9.81
N PHE A 648 -19.65 10.91 -9.02
CA PHE A 648 -18.72 9.83 -9.26
C PHE A 648 -19.38 8.46 -9.13
N LYS A 649 -18.67 7.47 -9.66
CA LYS A 649 -18.98 6.05 -9.55
C LYS A 649 -17.75 5.33 -9.03
N ASP A 650 -17.97 4.51 -8.00
CA ASP A 650 -16.94 3.61 -7.49
C ASP A 650 -16.93 2.33 -8.33
N TYR A 651 -15.74 1.91 -8.75
CA TYR A 651 -15.48 0.71 -9.52
C TYR A 651 -14.33 -0.06 -8.85
N GLU A 652 -14.67 -1.16 -8.18
CA GLU A 652 -13.77 -1.88 -7.27
C GLU A 652 -13.12 -0.92 -6.25
N TYR A 653 -11.81 -0.62 -6.36
CA TYR A 653 -11.06 0.26 -5.45
C TYR A 653 -10.71 1.61 -6.08
N ARG A 654 -11.40 1.98 -7.18
CA ARG A 654 -11.15 3.19 -7.95
C ARG A 654 -12.45 4.00 -8.07
N THR A 655 -12.36 5.30 -7.85
CA THR A 655 -13.45 6.26 -8.01
C THR A 655 -13.24 7.06 -9.29
N ILE A 656 -14.26 7.06 -10.15
CA ILE A 656 -14.27 7.78 -11.42
C ILE A 656 -15.33 8.88 -11.36
N GLN A 657 -14.93 10.13 -11.57
CA GLN A 657 -15.86 11.23 -11.75
C GLN A 657 -16.49 11.15 -13.14
N VAL A 658 -17.82 11.09 -13.20
CA VAL A 658 -18.57 10.99 -14.46
C VAL A 658 -19.35 12.27 -14.76
N ALA A 659 -19.65 13.05 -13.73
CA ALA A 659 -20.35 14.32 -13.87
C ALA A 659 -19.97 15.32 -12.76
N LEU A 660 -20.58 16.51 -12.82
CA LEU A 660 -20.35 17.59 -11.88
C LEU A 660 -21.68 18.26 -11.50
N VAL A 661 -21.92 18.47 -10.20
CA VAL A 661 -23.16 19.08 -9.69
C VAL A 661 -23.29 20.52 -10.20
N SER A 662 -24.35 20.81 -10.94
CA SER A 662 -24.58 22.13 -11.53
C SER A 662 -25.76 22.84 -10.87
N TRP A 663 -27.00 22.46 -11.17
CA TRP A 663 -28.20 23.14 -10.67
C TRP A 663 -29.37 22.15 -10.44
N GLY A 664 -30.44 22.61 -9.78
CA GLY A 664 -31.61 21.77 -9.49
C GLY A 664 -32.92 22.56 -9.41
N THR A 665 -34.06 21.85 -9.43
CA THR A 665 -35.40 22.45 -9.52
C THR A 665 -35.99 22.90 -8.17
N GLY A 666 -35.54 22.32 -7.06
CA GLY A 666 -36.16 22.49 -5.74
C GLY A 666 -35.17 22.89 -4.65
N LYS A 667 -35.48 23.94 -3.88
CA LYS A 667 -34.67 24.38 -2.74
C LYS A 667 -35.13 23.72 -1.43
N LEU A 668 -34.80 22.43 -1.28
CA LEU A 668 -35.22 21.63 -0.11
C LEU A 668 -34.28 21.76 1.10
N CYS A 669 -33.04 22.20 0.89
CA CYS A 669 -32.03 22.27 1.95
C CYS A 669 -32.13 23.56 2.79
N ARG A 670 -32.00 23.42 4.12
CA ARG A 670 -31.86 24.55 5.06
C ARG A 670 -30.41 24.94 5.32
N ALA A 671 -29.51 23.97 5.57
CA ALA A 671 -28.13 24.21 5.97
C ALA A 671 -27.15 23.10 5.51
N GLY A 672 -27.29 22.65 4.25
CA GLY A 672 -26.53 21.51 3.70
C GLY A 672 -26.96 20.15 4.24
N GLY A 673 -26.24 19.08 3.89
CA GLY A 673 -26.41 17.74 4.47
C GLY A 673 -27.27 16.77 3.66
N LEU A 674 -27.55 15.61 4.25
CA LEU A 674 -28.33 14.53 3.64
C LEU A 674 -29.82 14.91 3.62
N VAL A 675 -30.31 15.29 2.45
CA VAL A 675 -31.71 15.67 2.22
C VAL A 675 -32.24 14.82 1.08
N GLU A 676 -33.37 14.16 1.30
CA GLU A 676 -34.05 13.36 0.29
C GLU A 676 -34.86 14.25 -0.66
N SER A 677 -34.96 13.82 -1.91
CA SER A 677 -35.82 14.43 -2.91
C SER A 677 -37.32 14.24 -2.63
N ASP A 678 -38.12 15.14 -3.17
CA ASP A 678 -39.56 14.97 -3.37
C ASP A 678 -39.88 14.50 -4.80
N ASP A 679 -41.17 14.30 -5.11
CA ASP A 679 -41.61 13.76 -6.39
C ASP A 679 -41.23 14.66 -7.59
N SER A 680 -41.10 15.97 -7.36
CA SER A 680 -40.83 17.01 -8.37
C SER A 680 -39.38 17.50 -8.44
N SER A 681 -38.61 17.34 -7.36
CA SER A 681 -37.25 17.83 -7.26
C SER A 681 -36.28 17.00 -8.11
N ARG A 682 -35.50 17.67 -8.96
CA ARG A 682 -34.45 17.07 -9.79
C ARG A 682 -33.18 17.89 -9.69
N ASP A 683 -32.05 17.20 -9.81
CA ASP A 683 -30.74 17.82 -9.99
C ASP A 683 -30.19 17.49 -11.38
N PHE A 684 -29.50 18.46 -11.95
CA PHE A 684 -28.86 18.39 -13.26
C PHE A 684 -27.35 18.55 -13.08
N HIS A 685 -26.61 17.64 -13.71
CA HIS A 685 -25.17 17.52 -13.56
C HIS A 685 -24.50 17.56 -14.92
N ILE A 686 -23.40 18.31 -15.07
CA ILE A 686 -22.64 18.35 -16.32
C ILE A 686 -21.97 16.99 -16.54
N ASN A 687 -22.33 16.32 -17.64
CA ASN A 687 -21.76 15.05 -18.05
C ASN A 687 -20.34 15.27 -18.58
N LEU A 688 -19.34 14.73 -17.88
CA LEU A 688 -17.94 14.91 -18.25
C LEU A 688 -17.59 14.30 -19.61
N PHE A 689 -18.28 13.25 -20.05
CA PHE A 689 -18.10 12.66 -21.38
C PHE A 689 -18.43 13.64 -22.51
N ARG A 690 -19.31 14.63 -22.26
CA ARG A 690 -19.71 15.65 -23.25
C ARG A 690 -18.76 16.85 -23.28
N VAL A 691 -17.95 17.04 -22.25
CA VAL A 691 -16.97 18.14 -22.14
C VAL A 691 -15.52 17.66 -22.26
N VAL A 692 -15.28 16.40 -22.63
CA VAL A 692 -13.94 15.86 -22.95
C VAL A 692 -13.15 16.75 -23.91
N PRO A 693 -13.70 17.31 -25.01
CA PRO A 693 -12.95 18.20 -25.87
C PRO A 693 -12.36 19.41 -25.13
N PHE A 694 -13.13 20.04 -24.23
CA PHE A 694 -12.66 21.14 -23.40
C PHE A 694 -11.58 20.66 -22.42
N LEU A 695 -11.83 19.58 -21.68
CA LEU A 695 -10.85 19.02 -20.73
C LEU A 695 -9.53 18.67 -21.41
N LYS A 696 -9.58 18.07 -22.60
CA LYS A 696 -8.41 17.69 -23.39
C LYS A 696 -7.56 18.90 -23.83
N THR A 697 -8.18 20.03 -24.16
CA THR A 697 -7.44 21.24 -24.56
C THR A 697 -6.57 21.83 -23.46
N ILE A 698 -6.92 21.56 -22.20
CA ILE A 698 -6.20 22.06 -21.03
C ILE A 698 -5.39 20.91 -20.43
N LEU A 699 -6.04 19.89 -19.90
CA LEU A 699 -5.39 18.82 -19.16
C LEU A 699 -4.55 17.88 -20.05
N GLY A 700 -4.81 17.84 -21.36
CA GLY A 700 -4.02 17.05 -22.33
C GLY A 700 -2.99 17.88 -23.10
N ASN A 701 -2.76 19.14 -22.73
CA ASN A 701 -1.85 20.03 -23.45
C ASN A 701 -0.39 19.70 -23.10
N ASN A 702 0.35 19.14 -24.06
CA ASN A 702 1.76 18.79 -23.92
C ASN A 702 2.72 19.89 -24.40
N LEU A 703 2.21 21.09 -24.72
CA LEU A 703 2.99 22.23 -25.18
C LEU A 703 3.34 23.23 -24.05
N GLN A 704 2.87 22.99 -22.83
CA GLN A 704 3.21 23.77 -21.64
C GLN A 704 4.14 22.93 -20.76
N ASP A 705 5.32 23.45 -20.43
CA ASP A 705 6.31 22.78 -19.57
C ASP A 705 5.95 22.85 -18.07
N ASP A 706 4.76 23.35 -17.74
CA ASP A 706 4.37 23.72 -16.37
C ASP A 706 3.66 22.58 -15.60
N TYR A 707 3.24 21.49 -16.27
CA TYR A 707 2.63 20.30 -15.64
C TYR A 707 2.64 19.05 -16.53
N ALA A 708 2.51 17.87 -15.94
CA ALA A 708 2.38 16.60 -16.67
C ALA A 708 0.95 16.45 -17.27
N PRO A 709 0.79 16.32 -18.59
CA PRO A 709 -0.51 16.21 -19.24
C PRO A 709 -1.13 14.81 -19.11
N LEU A 710 -2.46 14.74 -19.08
CA LEU A 710 -3.24 13.50 -19.13
C LEU A 710 -3.35 12.95 -20.55
N ASN A 711 -3.33 11.62 -20.66
CA ASN A 711 -3.42 10.93 -21.95
C ASN A 711 -4.87 10.63 -22.34
N PHE A 712 -5.49 11.50 -23.13
CA PHE A 712 -6.86 11.29 -23.61
C PHE A 712 -6.95 10.25 -24.73
N LEU A 713 -7.91 9.33 -24.59
CA LEU A 713 -8.22 8.30 -25.58
C LEU A 713 -8.68 8.91 -26.91
N LYS A 714 -8.59 8.12 -27.98
CA LYS A 714 -9.21 8.46 -29.26
C LYS A 714 -10.73 8.43 -29.10
N SER A 715 -11.37 9.45 -29.67
CA SER A 715 -12.82 9.63 -29.73
C SER A 715 -13.53 8.43 -30.34
#